data_AF-A0A9P7FZX0-F1
#
_entry.id   AF-A0A9P7FZX0-F1
#
_cell.length_a   1.000
_cell.length_b   1.000
_cell.length_c   1.000
_cell.angle_alpha   90.00
_cell.angle_beta   90.00
_cell.angle_gamma   90.00
#
_symmetry.space_group_name_H-M   'P 1'
#
loop_
_entity.id
_entity.type
_entity.pdbx_description
1 polymer ?
#
loop_
_entity_poly.entity_id
_entity_poly.type
_entity_poly.pdbx_seq_one_letter_code
_entity_poly.pdbx_strand_id
1 'polypeptide(L)'
;MAITTLLQSIDSLSTCCFDGSVKVTAVRDLPAQKVANNDHSTPLLNHFIESYKELESYKNGRPVTVDGNSLSIAAVTAVSRYYTAATLDQSPRILARMNKSRNVITAKVQAGTSVYGVSTGFGGSADTRTDKPLLLGNALLQLLQSGVLPSSSKPLDVLPLLDPVASTTMPEAWVRGAILVRMNSLIRGHSGVRLELIQKMNELLDANITPVVPLRGSISASGDLSPLSYIAGTVTGNSSIRVFDGPRNFGARKIISSSEALAAHGIEPISLASKEHLGILNGTAFSASVAALALNDSVHLALLAQVCTAMGTEALAGTRGSFDPFIHDIARPHPGQIESAKLIWNLLEGSTFAVTHEEELSIAEDGGVLRQDRYPLRTSPQFIGPQIEDLLHSLQAITIECNSTTDNPLVDSETGKVHHGGNFQAMAVTNAMEKTRLALHHLGKLLFSQCTELVNPTMNRGLPPSLAATDPSLDYHCKGVDIASAAYVAELGYLASPVSTHIQSAEMHNQAVNSMALVSARATINSLEVLSMLTASYLYALCQALDLRALQKELVEGLNKIAWEELTNSFGLSLSPSEHASLSLKVCRTMQETLEATSTMDASDRMTKIAASSTTLLVDFFTGPGSFEDTSSLGSTLACIPEFRSNVASRGLLLLDTLRRDYLSGARGTAPATRYLDKTRPVYEFVRNTLGIRMHGSENYARFVKGLYADDQSVGQNVSLIHEAIRDVVRSSYSDSFYTKLARDAIKSWKNREEWGDTYHESGVVVLGISKTQAYADDAYQNDVALGAKLTPLANGEAIRTAFPPQVPTASFEDSSGYLNSDSGWANAGQGITMMISKVISLGGKVVPGKSVEKVFRDDSAGRTIGVQCHDGTVYDASLVIIATGSWTPSAFPDITPGYTSGLSTGQCLAMIQLSEEEAALYKDCPVVLDFASGFYIFPPTEKGIIKMAMHVAGYTNTKGGVSTPRTITTDGDHGLLIPKSDIQQLRNQLRGVYPGLARKPFSATRMCWYADVLQVREATQVSDFPRYNDSPDGNWIIGRVPGDPSLMLATAGNGHAYKVHVCNFANCPTPDDLAQFLPVIGRLVADVVQGTMEPSVASKFGIERDYSTVDSSRAGMLVKELDISQLCTPEDLLATNVG
;
A
#
# COMPACT_ATOMS: atom_id res chain seq x y z
N MET A 1 4.90 3.73 2.90
CA MET A 1 6.23 4.25 2.50
C MET A 1 6.51 5.65 3.05
N ALA A 2 5.75 6.70 2.70
CA ALA A 2 6.07 8.10 3.05
C ALA A 2 6.42 8.35 4.54
N ILE A 3 5.68 7.73 5.48
CA ILE A 3 5.95 7.80 6.92
C ILE A 3 7.32 7.17 7.26
N THR A 4 7.64 6.01 6.67
CA THR A 4 8.94 5.34 6.84
C THR A 4 10.09 6.21 6.34
N THR A 5 9.95 6.81 5.15
CA THR A 5 10.94 7.72 4.56
C THR A 5 11.15 8.97 5.41
N LEU A 6 10.06 9.55 5.93
CA LEU A 6 10.10 10.67 6.87
C LEU A 6 10.86 10.30 8.15
N LEU A 7 10.49 9.21 8.81
CA LEU A 7 11.11 8.76 10.06
C LEU A 7 12.60 8.40 9.88
N GLN A 8 12.98 7.81 8.75
CA GLN A 8 14.38 7.57 8.39
C GLN A 8 15.16 8.86 8.13
N SER A 9 14.53 9.90 7.57
CA SER A 9 15.19 11.21 7.39
C SER A 9 15.51 11.90 8.72
N ILE A 10 14.66 11.72 9.73
CA ILE A 10 14.87 12.29 11.08
C ILE A 10 16.06 11.61 11.78
N ASP A 11 16.15 10.28 11.70
CA ASP A 11 17.30 9.50 12.20
C ASP A 11 18.63 10.02 11.63
N SER A 12 18.68 10.28 10.32
CA SER A 12 19.88 10.81 9.63
C SER A 12 20.28 12.24 10.06
N LEU A 13 19.35 13.04 10.60
CA LEU A 13 19.64 14.38 11.12
C LEU A 13 20.18 14.34 12.55
N SER A 14 19.68 13.43 13.40
CA SER A 14 20.21 13.23 14.77
C SER A 14 21.70 12.91 14.80
N THR A 15 22.25 12.27 13.77
CA THR A 15 23.67 11.96 13.64
C THR A 15 24.54 13.10 13.10
N CYS A 16 23.97 14.21 12.62
CA CYS A 16 24.72 15.24 11.88
C CYS A 16 24.86 16.59 12.61
N CYS A 17 24.12 16.83 13.69
CA CYS A 17 24.00 18.15 14.33
C CYS A 17 24.81 18.34 15.62
N PHE A 18 26.10 17.97 15.61
CA PHE A 18 27.06 18.34 16.67
C PHE A 18 28.46 18.67 16.11
N ASP A 19 28.59 19.84 15.47
CA ASP A 19 29.88 20.53 15.35
C ASP A 19 29.88 21.78 16.25
N GLY A 20 30.99 22.03 16.95
CA GLY A 20 31.02 22.83 18.17
C GLY A 20 31.71 24.19 18.02
N SER A 21 30.95 25.27 17.78
CA SER A 21 31.53 26.62 17.65
C SER A 21 30.70 27.78 18.22
N VAL A 22 30.18 27.67 19.45
CA VAL A 22 29.66 28.84 20.20
C VAL A 22 30.55 29.16 21.39
N LYS A 23 31.26 30.31 21.34
CA LYS A 23 32.07 30.81 22.46
C LYS A 23 31.23 31.67 23.41
N VAL A 24 30.86 31.11 24.55
CA VAL A 24 30.30 31.87 25.69
C VAL A 24 31.39 32.07 26.74
N THR A 25 31.50 33.28 27.29
CA THR A 25 32.57 33.64 28.24
C THR A 25 32.16 33.28 29.67
N ALA A 26 33.07 32.71 30.46
CA ALA A 26 32.73 31.99 31.70
C ALA A 26 32.42 32.88 32.93
N VAL A 27 31.53 32.40 33.80
CA VAL A 27 31.37 32.89 35.19
C VAL A 27 31.27 31.70 36.17
N ARG A 28 32.39 31.42 36.85
CA ARG A 28 32.55 30.76 38.16
C ARG A 28 31.79 29.46 38.49
N ASP A 29 32.52 28.36 38.33
CA ASP A 29 32.67 27.22 39.26
C ASP A 29 31.60 26.99 40.35
N LEU A 30 30.76 25.97 40.11
CA LEU A 30 30.30 25.04 41.14
C LEU A 30 30.62 23.61 40.67
N PRO A 31 30.94 22.67 41.57
CA PRO A 31 31.41 21.33 41.19
C PRO A 31 30.25 20.44 40.72
N ALA A 32 29.83 20.61 39.47
CA ALA A 32 28.91 19.70 38.81
C ALA A 32 29.53 18.29 38.76
N GLN A 33 28.78 17.29 39.24
CA GLN A 33 29.08 15.89 38.91
C GLN A 33 29.02 15.72 37.39
N LYS A 34 29.88 14.86 36.84
CA LYS A 34 29.78 14.48 35.43
C LYS A 34 28.46 13.74 35.19
N VAL A 35 27.44 14.47 34.75
CA VAL A 35 26.36 13.89 33.95
C VAL A 35 27.06 13.29 32.72
N ALA A 36 26.88 11.99 32.50
CA ALA A 36 27.44 11.35 31.32
C ALA A 36 26.75 11.90 30.07
N ASN A 37 27.43 11.87 28.92
CA ASN A 37 26.76 12.04 27.64
C ASN A 37 25.85 10.83 27.42
N ASN A 38 24.63 10.89 27.97
CA ASN A 38 23.56 9.98 27.61
C ASN A 38 23.16 10.33 26.18
N ASP A 39 23.46 9.45 25.24
CA ASP A 39 22.90 9.53 23.90
C ASP A 39 21.39 9.29 24.05
N HIS A 40 20.58 10.35 23.88
CA HIS A 40 19.14 10.34 24.21
C HIS A 40 18.38 9.48 23.20
N SER A 41 18.36 8.18 23.44
CA SER A 41 17.81 7.15 22.56
C SER A 41 16.33 7.36 22.27
N THR A 42 15.94 7.06 21.04
CA THR A 42 14.54 6.95 20.58
C THR A 42 14.20 5.46 20.39
N PRO A 43 13.97 4.70 21.49
CA PRO A 43 13.92 3.24 21.42
C PRO A 43 12.80 2.67 20.55
N LEU A 44 11.64 3.30 20.44
CA LEU A 44 10.55 2.81 19.59
C LEU A 44 10.80 3.10 18.10
N LEU A 45 11.32 4.29 17.78
CA LEU A 45 11.75 4.65 16.42
C LEU A 45 12.91 3.75 15.97
N ASN A 46 13.90 3.53 16.84
CA ASN A 46 15.04 2.67 16.53
C ASN A 46 14.57 1.22 16.35
N HIS A 47 13.74 0.70 17.26
CA HIS A 47 13.15 -0.63 17.12
C HIS A 47 12.28 -0.76 15.86
N PHE A 48 11.57 0.30 15.45
CA PHE A 48 10.83 0.34 14.19
C PHE A 48 11.77 0.30 12.98
N ILE A 49 12.82 1.12 12.95
CA ILE A 49 13.80 1.16 11.86
C ILE A 49 14.56 -0.16 11.75
N GLU A 50 14.94 -0.76 12.88
CA GLU A 50 15.58 -2.08 12.97
C GLU A 50 14.62 -3.18 12.54
N SER A 51 13.41 -3.26 13.11
CA SER A 51 12.42 -4.29 12.75
C SER A 51 11.93 -4.15 11.32
N TYR A 52 11.87 -2.93 10.77
CA TYR A 52 11.67 -2.69 9.35
C TYR A 52 12.84 -3.30 8.59
N LYS A 53 14.08 -2.81 8.74
CA LYS A 53 15.29 -3.37 8.07
C LYS A 53 15.40 -4.90 8.22
N GLU A 54 14.99 -5.46 9.36
CA GLU A 54 14.98 -6.90 9.64
C GLU A 54 13.87 -7.65 8.88
N LEU A 55 12.62 -7.21 8.99
CA LEU A 55 11.46 -7.74 8.26
C LEU A 55 11.70 -7.69 6.77
N GLU A 56 12.14 -6.53 6.30
CA GLU A 56 12.59 -6.22 4.97
C GLU A 56 13.75 -7.15 4.55
N SER A 57 14.76 -7.41 5.38
CA SER A 57 15.78 -8.41 5.05
C SER A 57 15.24 -9.85 4.96
N TYR A 58 14.17 -10.22 5.67
CA TYR A 58 13.49 -11.52 5.50
C TYR A 58 12.60 -11.57 4.26
N LYS A 59 11.98 -10.43 3.92
CA LYS A 59 11.32 -10.21 2.63
C LYS A 59 12.34 -10.42 1.50
N ASN A 60 13.60 -10.03 1.70
CA ASN A 60 14.77 -10.30 0.83
C ASN A 60 15.14 -11.78 0.62
N GLY A 61 14.36 -12.73 1.14
CA GLY A 61 14.72 -14.14 1.06
C GLY A 61 15.97 -14.52 1.85
N ARG A 62 16.43 -13.67 2.79
CA ARG A 62 17.06 -14.21 4.00
C ARG A 62 16.02 -15.12 4.64
N PRO A 63 16.25 -16.43 4.78
CA PRO A 63 15.27 -17.30 5.43
C PRO A 63 15.18 -16.95 6.92
N VAL A 64 14.05 -17.29 7.53
CA VAL A 64 13.92 -17.22 8.99
C VAL A 64 14.56 -18.46 9.59
N THR A 65 15.73 -18.29 10.21
CA THR A 65 16.40 -19.35 10.95
C THR A 65 15.59 -19.74 12.19
N VAL A 66 15.35 -21.04 12.36
CA VAL A 66 14.67 -21.62 13.51
C VAL A 66 15.71 -22.40 14.32
N ASP A 67 16.28 -21.73 15.33
CA ASP A 67 17.31 -22.27 16.25
C ASP A 67 16.76 -22.50 17.68
N GLY A 68 15.55 -22.01 17.93
CA GLY A 68 14.87 -22.02 19.23
C GLY A 68 15.16 -20.83 20.14
N ASN A 69 15.91 -19.81 19.71
CA ASN A 69 16.44 -18.75 20.58
C ASN A 69 16.45 -17.33 19.97
N SER A 70 16.48 -17.17 18.64
CA SER A 70 16.69 -15.88 17.96
C SER A 70 15.49 -15.36 17.14
N LEU A 71 14.30 -15.95 17.28
CA LEU A 71 13.12 -15.58 16.51
C LEU A 71 12.53 -14.22 16.92
N SER A 72 12.71 -13.19 16.08
CA SER A 72 12.17 -11.83 16.29
C SER A 72 10.69 -11.71 15.90
N ILE A 73 10.04 -10.61 16.30
CA ILE A 73 8.68 -10.28 15.84
C ILE A 73 8.66 -10.06 14.32
N ALA A 74 9.67 -9.38 13.76
CA ALA A 74 9.85 -9.24 12.32
C ALA A 74 9.95 -10.61 11.60
N ALA A 75 10.66 -11.58 12.17
CA ALA A 75 10.73 -12.95 11.65
C ALA A 75 9.36 -13.66 11.69
N VAL A 76 8.58 -13.48 12.76
CA VAL A 76 7.21 -14.02 12.83
C VAL A 76 6.34 -13.39 11.76
N THR A 77 6.35 -12.07 11.59
CA THR A 77 5.62 -11.37 10.51
C THR A 77 6.02 -11.94 9.14
N ALA A 78 7.33 -12.07 8.87
CA ALA A 78 7.87 -12.58 7.61
C ALA A 78 7.34 -13.97 7.20
N VAL A 79 7.26 -14.94 8.12
CA VAL A 79 6.71 -16.26 7.75
C VAL A 79 5.17 -16.25 7.73
N SER A 80 4.55 -15.44 8.59
CA SER A 80 3.11 -15.38 8.79
C SER A 80 2.38 -14.92 7.53
N ARG A 81 2.56 -13.66 7.12
CA ARG A 81 1.88 -13.10 5.95
C ARG A 81 2.83 -12.91 4.74
N TYR A 82 4.13 -12.62 4.93
CA TYR A 82 5.10 -12.57 3.80
C TYR A 82 5.40 -13.97 3.24
N TYR A 83 5.16 -15.05 3.99
CA TYR A 83 5.48 -16.44 3.62
C TYR A 83 6.97 -16.64 3.24
N THR A 84 7.88 -15.85 3.82
CA THR A 84 9.32 -16.12 3.79
C THR A 84 9.59 -17.55 4.28
N ALA A 85 10.51 -18.24 3.62
CA ALA A 85 10.89 -19.60 3.98
C ALA A 85 11.50 -19.67 5.39
N ALA A 86 11.11 -20.70 6.15
CA ALA A 86 11.71 -21.03 7.43
C ALA A 86 12.79 -22.11 7.24
N THR A 87 13.91 -21.99 7.94
CA THR A 87 15.03 -22.96 7.85
C THR A 87 15.46 -23.40 9.25
N LEU A 88 15.28 -24.69 9.54
CA LEU A 88 15.69 -25.31 10.81
C LEU A 88 17.22 -25.36 10.93
N ASP A 89 17.80 -24.89 12.04
CA ASP A 89 19.24 -25.03 12.29
C ASP A 89 19.63 -26.52 12.40
N GLN A 90 20.52 -26.95 11.50
CA GLN A 90 21.07 -28.31 11.43
C GLN A 90 22.37 -28.48 12.23
N SER A 91 22.73 -27.53 13.09
CA SER A 91 23.97 -27.59 13.86
C SER A 91 24.06 -28.90 14.66
N PRO A 92 25.23 -29.61 14.68
CA PRO A 92 25.37 -30.89 15.37
C PRO A 92 24.99 -30.84 16.86
N ARG A 93 25.08 -29.66 17.48
CA ARG A 93 24.63 -29.41 18.86
C ARG A 93 23.11 -29.55 19.01
N ILE A 94 22.32 -28.98 18.10
CA ILE A 94 20.86 -29.12 18.11
C ILE A 94 20.46 -30.56 17.80
N LEU A 95 21.04 -31.16 16.76
CA LEU A 95 20.75 -32.55 16.37
C LEU A 95 21.06 -33.53 17.53
N ALA A 96 22.21 -33.38 18.19
CA ALA A 96 22.56 -34.19 19.35
C ALA A 96 21.60 -33.98 20.53
N ARG A 97 21.21 -32.73 20.85
CA ARG A 97 20.26 -32.40 21.91
C ARG A 97 18.87 -33.01 21.64
N MET A 98 18.35 -32.85 20.42
CA MET A 98 17.08 -33.44 19.98
C MET A 98 17.10 -34.97 20.14
N ASN A 99 18.11 -35.64 19.59
CA ASN A 99 18.24 -37.09 19.66
C ASN A 99 18.41 -37.60 21.10
N LYS A 100 19.20 -36.91 21.93
CA LYS A 100 19.39 -37.26 23.36
C LYS A 100 18.07 -37.13 24.14
N SER A 101 17.31 -36.05 23.90
CA SER A 101 15.97 -35.83 24.47
C SER A 101 14.95 -36.91 24.04
N ARG A 102 14.91 -37.23 22.74
CA ARG A 102 14.08 -38.31 22.18
C ARG A 102 14.43 -39.68 22.78
N ASN A 103 15.72 -39.96 22.96
CA ASN A 103 16.20 -41.20 23.57
C ASN A 103 15.80 -41.34 25.05
N VAL A 104 15.74 -40.24 25.81
CA VAL A 104 15.20 -40.27 27.18
C VAL A 104 13.74 -40.73 27.18
N ILE A 105 12.87 -40.15 26.34
CA ILE A 105 11.47 -40.59 26.25
C ILE A 105 11.37 -42.07 25.82
N THR A 106 12.10 -42.48 24.78
CA THR A 106 12.10 -43.87 24.30
C THR A 106 12.53 -44.85 25.40
N ALA A 107 13.61 -44.56 26.14
CA ALA A 107 14.09 -45.39 27.24
C ALA A 107 13.09 -45.46 28.42
N LYS A 108 12.44 -44.34 28.78
CA LYS A 108 11.41 -44.33 29.84
C LYS A 108 10.19 -45.17 29.47
N VAL A 109 9.77 -45.13 28.19
CA VAL A 109 8.67 -45.96 27.67
C VAL A 109 9.05 -47.45 27.66
N GLN A 110 10.25 -47.79 27.16
CA GLN A 110 10.76 -49.17 27.18
C GLN A 110 10.90 -49.74 28.60
N ALA A 111 11.27 -48.91 29.57
CA ALA A 111 11.38 -49.27 30.99
C ALA A 111 10.04 -49.21 31.76
N GLY A 112 8.90 -49.03 31.07
CA GLY A 112 7.57 -48.97 31.71
C GLY A 112 7.41 -47.82 32.72
N THR A 113 8.20 -46.76 32.60
CA THR A 113 8.22 -45.67 33.60
C THR A 113 6.97 -44.79 33.48
N SER A 114 6.37 -44.44 34.61
CA SER A 114 5.24 -43.50 34.68
C SER A 114 5.69 -42.08 34.29
N VAL A 115 5.14 -41.53 33.21
CA VAL A 115 5.45 -40.19 32.69
C VAL A 115 4.16 -39.50 32.23
N TYR A 116 3.94 -38.24 32.66
CA TYR A 116 2.71 -37.50 32.37
C TYR A 116 2.42 -37.40 30.88
N GLY A 117 1.19 -37.73 30.48
CA GLY A 117 0.73 -37.67 29.09
C GLY A 117 1.44 -38.63 28.14
N VAL A 118 2.17 -39.62 28.66
CA VAL A 118 2.83 -40.69 27.91
C VAL A 118 2.38 -42.06 28.41
N SER A 119 2.28 -42.24 29.72
CA SER A 119 1.71 -43.44 30.37
C SER A 119 0.67 -43.09 31.44
N THR A 120 0.26 -41.83 31.51
CA THR A 120 -0.86 -41.32 32.34
C THR A 120 -1.93 -40.68 31.46
N GLY A 121 -3.16 -40.53 31.96
CA GLY A 121 -4.11 -39.58 31.38
C GLY A 121 -3.65 -38.13 31.45
N PHE A 122 -4.48 -37.24 30.92
CA PHE A 122 -4.21 -35.80 30.79
C PHE A 122 -5.08 -34.99 31.75
N GLY A 123 -4.63 -33.79 32.10
CA GLY A 123 -5.42 -32.83 32.87
C GLY A 123 -5.87 -33.35 34.23
N GLY A 124 -7.14 -33.14 34.57
CA GLY A 124 -7.79 -33.68 35.77
C GLY A 124 -7.89 -35.21 35.82
N SER A 125 -7.56 -35.92 34.74
CA SER A 125 -7.50 -37.39 34.65
C SER A 125 -6.05 -37.94 34.70
N ALA A 126 -5.09 -37.16 35.20
CA ALA A 126 -3.67 -37.54 35.31
C ALA A 126 -3.36 -38.63 36.35
N ASP A 127 -4.37 -39.13 37.06
CA ASP A 127 -4.32 -40.29 37.96
C ASP A 127 -4.42 -41.63 37.21
N THR A 128 -5.15 -41.66 36.08
CA THR A 128 -5.29 -42.83 35.20
C THR A 128 -3.95 -43.27 34.58
N ARG A 129 -3.81 -44.55 34.21
CA ARG A 129 -2.54 -45.13 33.69
C ARG A 129 -2.78 -46.06 32.49
N THR A 130 -1.80 -46.14 31.60
CA THR A 130 -1.78 -47.12 30.50
C THR A 130 -0.37 -47.45 30.01
N ASP A 131 -0.19 -48.68 29.54
CA ASP A 131 0.96 -49.23 28.84
C ASP A 131 0.96 -48.94 27.31
N LYS A 132 -0.08 -48.25 26.79
CA LYS A 132 -0.33 -48.05 25.35
C LYS A 132 -0.17 -46.58 24.93
N PRO A 133 1.05 -46.02 24.93
CA PRO A 133 1.30 -44.58 24.75
C PRO A 133 0.77 -44.02 23.43
N LEU A 134 0.73 -44.82 22.36
CA LEU A 134 0.25 -44.39 21.04
C LEU A 134 -1.29 -44.28 20.99
N LEU A 135 -2.02 -45.20 21.64
CA LEU A 135 -3.48 -45.12 21.72
C LEU A 135 -3.92 -43.94 22.60
N LEU A 136 -3.21 -43.73 23.71
CA LEU A 136 -3.38 -42.56 24.58
C LEU A 136 -3.20 -41.24 23.81
N GLY A 137 -2.12 -41.14 23.02
CA GLY A 137 -1.87 -39.98 22.17
C GLY A 137 -2.93 -39.74 21.10
N ASN A 138 -3.41 -40.81 20.45
CA ASN A 138 -4.48 -40.72 19.46
C ASN A 138 -5.80 -40.22 20.09
N ALA A 139 -6.14 -40.66 21.30
CA ALA A 139 -7.31 -40.18 22.03
C ALA A 139 -7.23 -38.68 22.38
N LEU A 140 -6.04 -38.18 22.73
CA LEU A 140 -5.81 -36.74 22.94
C LEU A 140 -6.03 -35.93 21.65
N LEU A 141 -5.52 -36.42 20.52
CA LEU A 141 -5.68 -35.72 19.24
C LEU A 141 -7.16 -35.68 18.81
N GLN A 142 -7.91 -36.77 19.04
CA GLN A 142 -9.34 -36.86 18.75
C GLN A 142 -10.17 -35.84 19.53
N LEU A 143 -9.96 -35.70 20.86
CA LEU A 143 -10.85 -34.88 21.70
C LEU A 143 -10.69 -33.37 21.50
N LEU A 144 -9.52 -32.92 21.00
CA LEU A 144 -9.19 -31.51 20.83
C LEU A 144 -9.67 -30.92 19.49
N GLN A 145 -10.01 -31.77 18.51
CA GLN A 145 -10.52 -31.40 17.18
C GLN A 145 -12.03 -31.09 17.23
N SER A 146 -12.42 -30.23 18.18
CA SER A 146 -13.81 -29.98 18.61
C SER A 146 -14.32 -28.55 18.39
N GLY A 147 -13.52 -27.70 17.71
CA GLY A 147 -13.91 -26.32 17.38
C GLY A 147 -14.83 -26.20 16.15
N VAL A 148 -15.56 -25.09 16.08
CA VAL A 148 -16.61 -24.84 15.07
C VAL A 148 -16.04 -24.14 13.83
N LEU A 149 -16.46 -24.59 12.64
CA LEU A 149 -16.03 -24.09 11.32
C LEU A 149 -17.22 -24.08 10.32
N PRO A 150 -17.10 -23.42 9.15
CA PRO A 150 -18.17 -23.38 8.15
C PRO A 150 -18.48 -24.76 7.56
N SER A 151 -19.75 -25.12 7.40
CA SER A 151 -20.17 -26.41 6.84
C SER A 151 -19.97 -26.52 5.32
N SER A 152 -19.85 -25.40 4.61
CA SER A 152 -19.68 -25.31 3.16
C SER A 152 -18.71 -24.17 2.81
N SER A 153 -18.06 -24.29 1.65
CA SER A 153 -17.27 -23.22 0.99
C SER A 153 -17.96 -22.62 -0.23
N LYS A 154 -19.18 -23.09 -0.57
CA LYS A 154 -20.02 -22.47 -1.60
C LYS A 154 -20.69 -21.20 -1.05
N PRO A 155 -20.99 -20.20 -1.90
CA PRO A 155 -21.91 -19.12 -1.55
C PRO A 155 -23.23 -19.69 -1.02
N LEU A 156 -23.81 -19.03 -0.01
CA LEU A 156 -25.12 -19.38 0.53
C LEU A 156 -26.22 -18.80 -0.36
N ASP A 157 -27.36 -19.51 -0.46
CA ASP A 157 -28.52 -19.09 -1.27
C ASP A 157 -29.19 -17.79 -0.76
N VAL A 158 -28.83 -17.35 0.45
CA VAL A 158 -29.21 -16.08 1.07
C VAL A 158 -28.00 -15.51 1.83
N LEU A 159 -27.85 -14.18 1.78
CA LEU A 159 -26.77 -13.47 2.46
C LEU A 159 -26.94 -13.55 3.99
N PRO A 160 -26.00 -14.17 4.74
CA PRO A 160 -26.01 -14.15 6.20
C PRO A 160 -25.58 -12.78 6.74
N LEU A 161 -25.92 -12.48 7.99
CA LEU A 161 -25.50 -11.24 8.66
C LEU A 161 -23.98 -11.10 8.86
N LEU A 162 -23.25 -12.22 8.79
CA LEU A 162 -21.78 -12.30 8.83
C LEU A 162 -21.33 -13.40 7.88
N ASP A 163 -20.22 -13.20 7.18
CA ASP A 163 -19.56 -14.26 6.42
C ASP A 163 -19.15 -15.41 7.38
N PRO A 164 -19.60 -16.66 7.16
CA PRO A 164 -19.28 -17.77 8.04
C PRO A 164 -17.78 -18.07 8.11
N VAL A 165 -17.04 -17.91 7.00
CA VAL A 165 -15.60 -18.15 6.92
C VAL A 165 -14.87 -17.13 7.79
N ALA A 166 -15.11 -15.84 7.58
CA ALA A 166 -14.45 -14.77 8.33
C ALA A 166 -14.84 -14.75 9.82
N SER A 167 -16.07 -15.14 10.16
CA SER A 167 -16.57 -15.10 11.56
C SER A 167 -16.21 -16.33 12.41
N THR A 168 -15.82 -17.45 11.79
CA THR A 168 -15.52 -18.72 12.49
C THR A 168 -14.12 -19.30 12.22
N THR A 169 -13.39 -18.84 11.21
CA THR A 169 -12.03 -19.32 10.87
C THR A 169 -10.96 -18.30 11.28
N MET A 170 -9.75 -18.76 11.64
CA MET A 170 -8.59 -17.88 11.81
C MET A 170 -8.01 -17.45 10.45
N PRO A 171 -7.55 -16.19 10.31
CA PRO A 171 -6.71 -15.77 9.19
C PRO A 171 -5.46 -16.65 9.05
N GLU A 172 -5.13 -17.01 7.81
CA GLU A 172 -4.01 -17.91 7.48
C GLU A 172 -2.67 -17.44 8.08
N ALA A 173 -2.45 -16.12 8.12
CA ALA A 173 -1.29 -15.49 8.73
C ALA A 173 -1.04 -15.96 10.18
N TRP A 174 -2.10 -16.00 11.00
CA TRP A 174 -2.01 -16.40 12.41
C TRP A 174 -1.67 -17.89 12.55
N VAL A 175 -2.19 -18.71 11.63
CA VAL A 175 -1.92 -20.15 11.60
C VAL A 175 -0.47 -20.41 11.17
N ARG A 176 0.01 -19.72 10.12
CA ARG A 176 1.39 -19.83 9.64
C ARG A 176 2.42 -19.40 10.68
N GLY A 177 2.20 -18.27 11.36
CA GLY A 177 3.05 -17.84 12.46
C GLY A 177 3.01 -18.78 13.66
N ALA A 178 1.86 -19.40 13.97
CA ALA A 178 1.76 -20.40 15.02
C ALA A 178 2.55 -21.69 14.70
N ILE A 179 2.58 -22.12 13.44
CA ILE A 179 3.43 -23.25 13.01
C ILE A 179 4.91 -22.91 13.27
N LEU A 180 5.37 -21.73 12.85
CA LEU A 180 6.75 -21.27 13.08
C LEU A 180 7.13 -21.23 14.56
N VAL A 181 6.31 -20.58 15.40
CA VAL A 181 6.60 -20.47 16.84
C VAL A 181 6.58 -21.85 17.51
N ARG A 182 5.74 -22.79 17.04
CA ARG A 182 5.78 -24.18 17.52
C ARG A 182 7.09 -24.88 17.13
N MET A 183 7.55 -24.72 15.89
CA MET A 183 8.84 -25.26 15.45
C MET A 183 10.00 -24.72 16.31
N ASN A 184 10.00 -23.41 16.57
CA ASN A 184 11.01 -22.74 17.41
C ASN A 184 11.00 -23.25 18.86
N SER A 185 9.81 -23.37 19.48
CA SER A 185 9.67 -23.96 20.82
C SER A 185 10.19 -25.41 20.90
N LEU A 186 9.99 -26.23 19.85
CA LEU A 186 10.35 -27.64 19.86
C LEU A 186 11.84 -27.90 19.59
N ILE A 187 12.48 -27.15 18.67
CA ILE A 187 13.89 -27.38 18.30
C ILE A 187 14.87 -27.06 19.44
N ARG A 188 14.38 -26.37 20.49
CA ARG A 188 15.03 -26.22 21.80
C ARG A 188 15.35 -27.56 22.47
N GLY A 189 14.75 -28.67 22.04
CA GLY A 189 15.14 -30.03 22.44
C GLY A 189 14.67 -30.45 23.83
N HIS A 190 13.81 -29.67 24.48
CA HIS A 190 13.27 -30.02 25.80
C HIS A 190 11.93 -30.79 25.73
N SER A 191 11.43 -31.10 24.54
CA SER A 191 10.07 -31.66 24.35
C SER A 191 9.99 -33.16 24.12
N GLY A 192 11.13 -33.85 23.94
CA GLY A 192 11.18 -35.29 23.71
C GLY A 192 10.61 -35.77 22.37
N VAL A 193 10.46 -34.87 21.39
CA VAL A 193 9.95 -35.15 20.04
C VAL A 193 11.09 -35.45 19.05
N ARG A 194 10.77 -36.09 17.92
CA ARG A 194 11.65 -36.22 16.76
C ARG A 194 11.92 -34.88 16.07
N LEU A 195 13.03 -34.78 15.34
CA LEU A 195 13.27 -33.66 14.42
C LEU A 195 12.31 -33.72 13.23
N GLU A 196 11.98 -34.94 12.79
CA GLU A 196 11.07 -35.26 11.69
C GLU A 196 9.68 -34.63 11.86
N LEU A 197 9.21 -34.46 13.11
CA LEU A 197 7.96 -33.75 13.41
C LEU A 197 8.07 -32.23 13.15
N ILE A 198 9.23 -31.64 13.44
CA ILE A 198 9.51 -30.23 13.17
C ILE A 198 9.71 -30.02 11.67
N GLN A 199 10.36 -30.97 10.98
CA GLN A 199 10.49 -30.99 9.52
C GLN A 199 9.12 -31.05 8.85
N LYS A 200 8.18 -31.90 9.30
CA LYS A 200 6.81 -31.92 8.77
C LYS A 200 6.05 -30.60 8.97
N MET A 201 6.32 -29.86 10.04
CA MET A 201 5.77 -28.50 10.20
C MET A 201 6.41 -27.47 9.25
N ASN A 202 7.71 -27.60 8.95
CA ASN A 202 8.39 -26.79 7.91
C ASN A 202 7.80 -27.08 6.52
N GLU A 203 7.62 -28.36 6.19
CA GLU A 203 7.03 -28.80 4.92
C GLU A 203 5.62 -28.20 4.68
N LEU A 204 4.79 -28.05 5.72
CA LEU A 204 3.51 -27.33 5.59
C LEU A 204 3.70 -25.85 5.21
N LEU A 205 4.65 -25.15 5.84
CA LEU A 205 4.92 -23.73 5.54
C LEU A 205 5.47 -23.54 4.12
N ASP A 206 6.35 -24.43 3.68
CA ASP A 206 7.01 -24.43 2.37
C ASP A 206 6.03 -24.78 1.24
N ALA A 207 5.22 -25.83 1.41
CA ALA A 207 4.11 -26.17 0.51
C ALA A 207 2.91 -25.20 0.61
N ASN A 208 2.96 -24.25 1.54
CA ASN A 208 1.91 -23.30 1.87
C ASN A 208 0.59 -23.93 2.38
N ILE A 209 0.59 -25.21 2.77
CA ILE A 209 -0.58 -25.90 3.31
C ILE A 209 -0.89 -25.32 4.70
N THR A 210 -2.01 -24.61 4.82
CA THR A 210 -2.37 -23.90 6.06
C THR A 210 -3.71 -24.42 6.60
N PRO A 211 -3.77 -25.03 7.81
CA PRO A 211 -5.03 -25.57 8.31
C PRO A 211 -6.14 -24.52 8.48
N VAL A 212 -7.37 -24.94 8.22
CA VAL A 212 -8.59 -24.17 8.51
C VAL A 212 -8.84 -24.27 10.02
N VAL A 213 -8.22 -23.38 10.80
CA VAL A 213 -8.27 -23.41 12.27
C VAL A 213 -9.48 -22.62 12.80
N PRO A 214 -10.24 -23.14 13.79
CA PRO A 214 -11.34 -22.41 14.42
C PRO A 214 -10.89 -21.13 15.13
N LEU A 215 -11.61 -20.03 14.92
CA LEU A 215 -11.34 -18.70 15.51
C LEU A 215 -11.51 -18.65 17.05
N ARG A 216 -12.18 -19.65 17.63
CA ARG A 216 -12.49 -19.78 19.07
C ARG A 216 -12.34 -21.24 19.50
N GLY A 217 -11.92 -21.46 20.74
CA GLY A 217 -11.71 -22.81 21.30
C GLY A 217 -10.48 -22.94 22.21
N SER A 218 -9.59 -21.95 22.23
CA SER A 218 -8.49 -21.87 23.20
C SER A 218 -8.82 -20.98 24.40
N ILE A 219 -8.35 -21.40 25.56
CA ILE A 219 -8.21 -20.58 26.79
C ILE A 219 -6.73 -20.34 27.15
N SER A 220 -5.81 -20.79 26.28
CA SER A 220 -4.35 -20.60 26.38
C SER A 220 -3.77 -21.03 27.74
N ALA A 221 -4.28 -22.15 28.26
CA ALA A 221 -4.13 -22.61 29.64
C ALA A 221 -3.07 -23.70 29.81
N SER A 222 -3.25 -24.82 29.12
CA SER A 222 -2.18 -25.78 28.78
C SER A 222 -1.70 -25.50 27.36
N GLY A 223 -1.47 -24.23 27.05
CA GLY A 223 -1.27 -23.75 25.69
C GLY A 223 -2.55 -23.75 24.85
N ASP A 224 -2.37 -23.56 23.55
CA ASP A 224 -3.45 -23.48 22.54
C ASP A 224 -3.80 -24.87 22.00
N LEU A 225 -4.11 -25.81 22.90
CA LEU A 225 -4.33 -27.23 22.62
C LEU A 225 -5.26 -27.51 21.43
N SER A 226 -6.45 -26.89 21.41
CA SER A 226 -7.43 -27.12 20.34
C SER A 226 -6.96 -26.56 18.99
N PRO A 227 -6.56 -25.28 18.85
CA PRO A 227 -5.92 -24.79 17.62
C PRO A 227 -4.72 -25.63 17.13
N LEU A 228 -3.81 -26.03 18.02
CA LEU A 228 -2.66 -26.87 17.66
C LEU A 228 -3.07 -28.29 17.21
N SER A 229 -4.26 -28.77 17.58
CA SER A 229 -4.79 -30.05 17.11
C SER A 229 -5.16 -30.07 15.62
N TYR A 230 -5.38 -28.91 15.00
CA TYR A 230 -5.59 -28.80 13.55
C TYR A 230 -4.26 -28.86 12.80
N ILE A 231 -3.18 -28.30 13.34
CA ILE A 231 -1.81 -28.48 12.79
C ILE A 231 -1.36 -29.94 12.98
N ALA A 232 -1.55 -30.52 14.17
CA ALA A 232 -1.25 -31.92 14.45
C ALA A 232 -2.07 -32.89 13.57
N GLY A 233 -3.36 -32.59 13.35
CA GLY A 233 -4.22 -33.32 12.43
C GLY A 233 -3.82 -33.18 10.96
N THR A 234 -3.26 -32.03 10.58
CA THR A 234 -2.72 -31.80 9.23
C THR A 234 -1.47 -32.63 8.97
N VAL A 235 -0.45 -32.57 9.83
CA VAL A 235 0.79 -33.37 9.62
C VAL A 235 0.56 -34.89 9.72
N THR A 236 -0.53 -35.32 10.36
CA THR A 236 -0.96 -36.74 10.42
C THR A 236 -1.89 -37.15 9.28
N GLY A 237 -2.27 -36.24 8.37
CA GLY A 237 -3.10 -36.54 7.20
C GLY A 237 -4.56 -36.87 7.54
N ASN A 238 -5.14 -36.27 8.60
CA ASN A 238 -6.53 -36.50 8.98
C ASN A 238 -7.50 -35.88 7.94
N SER A 239 -8.23 -36.74 7.21
CA SER A 239 -9.19 -36.33 6.18
C SER A 239 -10.37 -35.48 6.67
N SER A 240 -10.65 -35.46 7.97
CA SER A 240 -11.68 -34.58 8.56
C SER A 240 -11.17 -33.16 8.84
N ILE A 241 -9.84 -32.96 8.86
CA ILE A 241 -9.24 -31.64 8.95
C ILE A 241 -9.17 -31.04 7.55
N ARG A 242 -9.64 -29.79 7.39
CA ARG A 242 -9.51 -29.03 6.15
C ARG A 242 -8.31 -28.10 6.20
N VAL A 243 -7.77 -27.80 5.03
CA VAL A 243 -6.66 -26.87 4.82
C VAL A 243 -7.01 -25.89 3.71
N PHE A 244 -6.48 -24.68 3.80
CA PHE A 244 -6.25 -23.82 2.66
C PHE A 244 -5.07 -24.38 1.87
N ASP A 245 -5.33 -24.72 0.62
CA ASP A 245 -4.40 -25.32 -0.33
C ASP A 245 -4.26 -24.47 -1.60
N GLY A 246 -3.20 -24.78 -2.33
CA GLY A 246 -2.90 -24.27 -3.64
C GLY A 246 -2.06 -23.00 -3.58
N PRO A 247 -1.61 -22.54 -4.76
CA PRO A 247 -1.10 -21.19 -4.94
C PRO A 247 -1.90 -20.14 -4.15
N ARG A 248 -1.17 -19.46 -3.26
CA ARG A 248 -1.24 -17.99 -3.08
C ARG A 248 -1.45 -17.31 -4.45
N ASN A 249 -0.63 -17.78 -5.40
CA ASN A 249 -0.46 -17.51 -6.83
C ASN A 249 -1.63 -16.90 -7.64
N PHE A 250 -2.89 -17.31 -7.53
CA PHE A 250 -4.04 -16.71 -8.27
C PHE A 250 -5.36 -17.24 -7.69
N GLY A 251 -6.37 -16.38 -7.63
CA GLY A 251 -7.73 -16.73 -7.23
C GLY A 251 -7.86 -17.02 -5.73
N ALA A 252 -9.06 -17.39 -5.29
CA ALA A 252 -9.27 -17.82 -3.92
C ALA A 252 -8.58 -19.18 -3.66
N ARG A 253 -7.90 -19.31 -2.52
CA ARG A 253 -7.30 -20.59 -2.10
C ARG A 253 -8.36 -21.69 -2.03
N LYS A 254 -7.99 -22.90 -2.45
CA LYS A 254 -8.89 -24.07 -2.39
C LYS A 254 -9.00 -24.52 -0.94
N ILE A 255 -10.22 -24.83 -0.47
CA ILE A 255 -10.44 -25.47 0.82
C ILE A 255 -10.71 -26.96 0.56
N ILE A 256 -9.75 -27.82 0.91
CA ILE A 256 -9.80 -29.29 0.70
C ILE A 256 -9.41 -30.03 1.99
N SER A 257 -9.47 -31.37 2.02
CA SER A 257 -8.99 -32.13 3.19
C SER A 257 -7.46 -32.12 3.29
N SER A 258 -6.94 -32.26 4.52
CA SER A 258 -5.50 -32.32 4.76
C SER A 258 -4.86 -33.53 4.07
N SER A 259 -5.55 -34.67 4.00
CA SER A 259 -5.10 -35.87 3.28
C SER A 259 -4.94 -35.64 1.78
N GLU A 260 -5.86 -34.90 1.15
CA GLU A 260 -5.78 -34.57 -0.28
C GLU A 260 -4.63 -33.59 -0.54
N ALA A 261 -4.47 -32.57 0.30
CA ALA A 261 -3.37 -31.60 0.17
C ALA A 261 -2.00 -32.24 0.41
N LEU A 262 -1.83 -33.03 1.48
CA LEU A 262 -0.57 -33.73 1.75
C LEU A 262 -0.17 -34.62 0.56
N ALA A 263 -1.11 -35.39 0.02
CA ALA A 263 -0.87 -36.22 -1.16
C ALA A 263 -0.54 -35.38 -2.42
N ALA A 264 -1.24 -34.26 -2.64
CA ALA A 264 -1.02 -33.38 -3.80
C ALA A 264 0.36 -32.70 -3.80
N HIS A 265 0.96 -32.45 -2.63
CA HIS A 265 2.32 -31.89 -2.50
C HIS A 265 3.39 -32.97 -2.24
N GLY A 266 3.04 -34.26 -2.22
CA GLY A 266 3.98 -35.36 -1.97
C GLY A 266 4.51 -35.42 -0.52
N ILE A 267 3.78 -34.84 0.44
CA ILE A 267 4.15 -34.83 1.86
C ILE A 267 3.61 -36.10 2.52
N GLU A 268 4.49 -37.05 2.79
CA GLU A 268 4.16 -38.27 3.54
C GLU A 268 3.67 -37.95 4.97
N PRO A 269 2.46 -38.37 5.39
CA PRO A 269 1.94 -38.09 6.74
C PRO A 269 2.77 -38.74 7.85
N ILE A 270 3.09 -38.01 8.92
CA ILE A 270 3.90 -38.55 10.02
C ILE A 270 3.06 -39.32 11.03
N SER A 271 3.32 -40.62 11.15
CA SER A 271 2.85 -41.42 12.30
C SER A 271 3.57 -40.97 13.57
N LEU A 272 2.85 -40.32 14.49
CA LEU A 272 3.39 -39.75 15.73
C LEU A 272 3.86 -40.83 16.73
N ALA A 273 4.98 -40.58 17.39
CA ALA A 273 5.56 -41.44 18.43
C ALA A 273 5.07 -41.05 19.84
N SER A 274 5.45 -41.85 20.85
CA SER A 274 5.17 -41.55 22.27
C SER A 274 5.65 -40.15 22.67
N LYS A 275 4.88 -39.43 23.50
CA LYS A 275 5.01 -37.97 23.82
C LYS A 275 4.75 -37.01 22.65
N GLU A 276 4.80 -37.42 21.38
CA GLU A 276 4.72 -36.45 20.27
C GLU A 276 3.34 -35.82 20.10
N HIS A 277 2.25 -36.55 20.35
CA HIS A 277 0.90 -35.98 20.35
C HIS A 277 0.81 -34.80 21.31
N LEU A 278 1.12 -35.01 22.60
CA LEU A 278 1.14 -33.90 23.57
C LEU A 278 2.22 -32.86 23.22
N GLY A 279 3.37 -33.29 22.68
CA GLY A 279 4.47 -32.42 22.28
C GLY A 279 4.13 -31.41 21.18
N ILE A 280 3.35 -31.76 20.16
CA ILE A 280 2.89 -30.77 19.18
C ILE A 280 1.76 -29.89 19.73
N LEU A 281 0.86 -30.45 20.55
CA LEU A 281 -0.34 -29.79 21.06
C LEU A 281 -0.10 -28.78 22.19
N ASN A 282 0.83 -29.07 23.10
CA ASN A 282 0.94 -28.38 24.38
C ASN A 282 1.90 -27.19 24.28
N GLY A 283 1.40 -26.00 23.93
CA GLY A 283 2.21 -24.78 23.86
C GLY A 283 1.45 -23.55 23.35
N THR A 284 2.07 -22.38 23.45
CA THR A 284 1.43 -21.05 23.38
C THR A 284 1.48 -20.39 22.00
N ALA A 285 1.72 -21.18 20.95
CA ALA A 285 2.21 -20.68 19.67
C ALA A 285 1.21 -19.79 18.89
N PHE A 286 -0.09 -20.04 18.99
CA PHE A 286 -1.11 -19.16 18.39
C PHE A 286 -1.18 -17.83 19.15
N SER A 287 -1.20 -17.88 20.48
CA SER A 287 -1.20 -16.70 21.35
C SER A 287 -0.01 -15.78 21.03
N ALA A 288 1.19 -16.35 20.94
CA ALA A 288 2.41 -15.62 20.60
C ALA A 288 2.41 -15.07 19.17
N SER A 289 1.94 -15.85 18.18
CA SER A 289 1.88 -15.42 16.78
C SER A 289 0.94 -14.23 16.56
N VAL A 290 -0.30 -14.28 17.06
CA VAL A 290 -1.25 -13.17 16.92
C VAL A 290 -0.75 -11.93 17.65
N ALA A 291 -0.11 -12.12 18.81
CA ALA A 291 0.48 -11.03 19.59
C ALA A 291 1.67 -10.35 18.89
N ALA A 292 2.53 -11.11 18.21
CA ALA A 292 3.63 -10.57 17.42
C ALA A 292 3.12 -9.72 16.24
N LEU A 293 2.13 -10.24 15.50
CA LEU A 293 1.50 -9.51 14.39
C LEU A 293 0.77 -8.24 14.85
N ALA A 294 0.07 -8.30 15.99
CA ALA A 294 -0.56 -7.12 16.58
C ALA A 294 0.47 -6.05 16.97
N LEU A 295 1.60 -6.45 17.55
CA LEU A 295 2.66 -5.52 17.94
C LEU A 295 3.38 -4.88 16.76
N ASN A 296 3.68 -5.66 15.71
CA ASN A 296 4.26 -5.17 14.46
C ASN A 296 3.51 -3.92 13.95
N ASP A 297 2.19 -4.03 13.85
CA ASP A 297 1.34 -2.96 13.32
C ASP A 297 1.07 -1.85 14.37
N SER A 298 1.06 -2.20 15.67
CA SER A 298 0.92 -1.23 16.78
C SER A 298 2.03 -0.18 16.77
N VAL A 299 3.28 -0.59 16.48
CA VAL A 299 4.43 0.32 16.38
C VAL A 299 4.24 1.31 15.22
N HIS A 300 3.75 0.86 14.08
CA HIS A 300 3.48 1.72 12.92
C HIS A 300 2.44 2.81 13.25
N LEU A 301 1.33 2.44 13.90
CA LEU A 301 0.29 3.39 14.29
C LEU A 301 0.72 4.31 15.44
N ALA A 302 1.55 3.85 16.38
CA ALA A 302 2.09 4.68 17.46
C ALA A 302 3.06 5.77 16.95
N LEU A 303 3.82 5.49 15.89
CA LEU A 303 4.67 6.48 15.22
C LEU A 303 3.84 7.42 14.34
N LEU A 304 2.85 6.91 13.61
CA LEU A 304 1.93 7.72 12.81
C LEU A 304 1.09 8.68 13.67
N ALA A 305 0.66 8.28 14.87
CA ALA A 305 -0.05 9.15 15.80
C ALA A 305 0.77 10.39 16.22
N GLN A 306 2.10 10.24 16.31
CA GLN A 306 3.01 11.35 16.62
C GLN A 306 3.20 12.27 15.40
N VAL A 307 3.27 11.71 14.18
CA VAL A 307 3.26 12.50 12.95
C VAL A 307 1.95 13.29 12.79
N CYS A 308 0.81 12.67 13.08
CA CYS A 308 -0.49 13.35 13.10
C CYS A 308 -0.56 14.43 14.19
N THR A 309 0.14 14.26 15.30
CA THR A 309 0.24 15.26 16.37
C THR A 309 1.09 16.46 15.96
N ALA A 310 2.19 16.25 15.22
CA ALA A 310 2.96 17.35 14.63
C ALA A 310 2.12 18.11 13.59
N MET A 311 1.52 17.41 12.63
CA MET A 311 0.61 18.01 11.64
C MET A 311 -0.59 18.73 12.30
N GLY A 312 -1.11 18.19 13.41
CA GLY A 312 -2.16 18.82 14.21
C GLY A 312 -1.70 20.10 14.90
N THR A 313 -0.45 20.15 15.36
CA THR A 313 0.16 21.37 15.89
C THR A 313 0.32 22.42 14.79
N GLU A 314 0.74 22.06 13.57
CA GLU A 314 0.78 22.98 12.43
C GLU A 314 -0.62 23.49 12.06
N ALA A 315 -1.60 22.60 11.90
CA ALA A 315 -2.95 22.94 11.49
C ALA A 315 -3.68 23.83 12.53
N LEU A 316 -3.45 23.61 13.83
CA LEU A 316 -3.97 24.44 14.92
C LEU A 316 -3.15 25.71 15.18
N ALA A 317 -2.04 25.94 14.44
CA ALA A 317 -1.07 27.00 14.70
C ALA A 317 -0.57 26.99 16.17
N GLY A 318 -0.29 25.78 16.67
CA GLY A 318 0.23 25.49 18.01
C GLY A 318 1.73 25.69 18.16
N THR A 319 2.22 25.55 19.39
CA THR A 319 3.53 26.06 19.81
C THR A 319 4.55 24.94 20.04
N ARG A 320 5.66 25.00 19.28
CA ARG A 320 6.79 24.04 19.34
C ARG A 320 7.44 23.97 20.74
N GLY A 321 7.41 25.07 21.49
CA GLY A 321 7.86 25.14 22.90
C GLY A 321 7.21 24.12 23.83
N SER A 322 6.03 23.57 23.49
CA SER A 322 5.40 22.46 24.21
C SER A 322 6.21 21.15 24.21
N PHE A 323 7.22 21.04 23.33
CA PHE A 323 8.05 19.86 23.12
C PHE A 323 9.53 20.11 23.47
N ASP A 324 9.84 21.21 24.17
CA ASP A 324 11.22 21.67 24.41
C ASP A 324 12.06 20.66 25.24
N PRO A 325 13.30 20.33 24.83
CA PRO A 325 14.17 19.40 25.54
C PRO A 325 14.33 19.66 27.04
N PHE A 326 14.30 20.92 27.51
CA PHE A 326 14.37 21.21 28.95
C PHE A 326 13.18 20.59 29.72
N ILE A 327 11.98 20.63 29.15
CA ILE A 327 10.76 20.09 29.77
C ILE A 327 10.85 18.56 29.91
N HIS A 328 11.42 17.88 28.92
CA HIS A 328 11.35 16.43 28.81
C HIS A 328 12.64 15.73 29.24
N ASP A 329 13.81 16.19 28.77
CA ASP A 329 15.10 15.55 29.04
C ASP A 329 15.65 15.90 30.44
N ILE A 330 15.34 17.11 30.93
CA ILE A 330 15.88 17.64 32.19
C ILE A 330 14.82 17.66 33.30
N ALA A 331 13.67 18.28 33.06
CA ALA A 331 12.68 18.51 34.13
C ALA A 331 11.81 17.29 34.47
N ARG A 332 11.51 16.41 33.50
CA ARG A 332 10.72 15.18 33.74
C ARG A 332 11.12 14.01 32.82
N PRO A 333 12.27 13.36 33.02
CA PRO A 333 12.83 12.36 32.11
C PRO A 333 12.18 10.97 32.19
N HIS A 334 10.93 10.84 31.71
CA HIS A 334 10.36 9.54 31.34
C HIS A 334 10.82 9.16 29.91
N PRO A 335 11.42 7.98 29.67
CA PRO A 335 12.02 7.65 28.37
C PRO A 335 11.08 7.79 27.15
N GLY A 336 9.84 7.31 27.24
CA GLY A 336 8.89 7.44 26.13
C GLY A 336 8.40 8.89 25.94
N GLN A 337 8.39 9.68 27.02
CA GLN A 337 8.04 11.10 26.95
C GLN A 337 9.16 11.90 26.26
N ILE A 338 10.42 11.58 26.55
CA ILE A 338 11.61 12.10 25.88
C ILE A 338 11.54 11.79 24.38
N GLU A 339 11.37 10.50 24.03
CA GLU A 339 11.28 10.07 22.64
C GLU A 339 10.17 10.79 21.88
N SER A 340 8.97 10.86 22.46
CA SER A 340 7.83 11.48 21.78
C SER A 340 7.97 12.99 21.63
N ALA A 341 8.50 13.68 22.64
CA ALA A 341 8.81 15.10 22.54
C ALA A 341 9.87 15.38 21.47
N LYS A 342 11.00 14.66 21.51
CA LYS A 342 12.10 14.78 20.53
C LYS A 342 11.63 14.54 19.10
N LEU A 343 10.79 13.54 18.88
CA LEU A 343 10.25 13.22 17.55
C LEU A 343 9.30 14.31 17.04
N ILE A 344 8.39 14.82 17.88
CA ILE A 344 7.45 15.90 17.48
C ILE A 344 8.20 17.24 17.33
N TRP A 345 9.15 17.56 18.22
CA TRP A 345 10.02 18.74 18.13
C TRP A 345 10.80 18.78 16.82
N ASN A 346 11.35 17.63 16.39
CA ASN A 346 12.06 17.53 15.10
C ASN A 346 11.11 17.64 13.90
N LEU A 347 9.90 17.06 13.97
CA LEU A 347 8.89 17.19 12.91
C LEU A 347 8.41 18.63 12.70
N LEU A 348 8.41 19.45 13.74
CA LEU A 348 8.01 20.86 13.71
C LEU A 348 9.15 21.82 13.31
N GLU A 349 10.32 21.29 12.97
CA GLU A 349 11.42 22.08 12.42
C GLU A 349 11.10 22.58 11.00
N GLY A 350 11.43 23.85 10.70
CA GLY A 350 11.19 24.46 9.40
C GLY A 350 9.72 24.80 9.08
N SER A 351 8.76 24.38 9.92
CA SER A 351 7.34 24.76 9.80
C SER A 351 7.15 26.27 9.83
N THR A 352 6.24 26.78 8.99
CA THR A 352 5.79 28.18 8.98
C THR A 352 4.31 28.34 9.38
N PHE A 353 3.70 27.28 9.92
CA PHE A 353 2.35 27.30 10.50
C PHE A 353 2.36 27.15 12.03
N ALA A 354 3.14 26.21 12.57
CA ALA A 354 3.39 26.13 14.00
C ALA A 354 4.25 27.30 14.49
N VAL A 355 3.98 27.78 15.71
CA VAL A 355 4.76 28.82 16.39
C VAL A 355 6.07 28.19 16.89
N THR A 356 7.17 28.48 16.20
CA THR A 356 8.49 27.89 16.46
C THR A 356 9.29 28.57 17.57
N HIS A 357 8.91 29.78 17.96
CA HIS A 357 9.54 30.61 18.99
C HIS A 357 8.44 31.27 19.83
N GLU A 358 8.57 31.25 21.16
CA GLU A 358 7.67 32.02 22.04
C GLU A 358 8.25 33.40 22.35
N GLU A 359 7.42 34.45 22.27
CA GLU A 359 7.80 35.81 22.67
C GLU A 359 7.42 36.08 24.14
N GLU A 360 8.33 36.73 24.88
CA GLU A 360 8.01 37.31 26.18
C GLU A 360 7.21 38.60 25.97
N LEU A 361 5.94 38.61 26.41
CA LEU A 361 5.01 39.72 26.23
C LEU A 361 4.62 40.32 27.59
N SER A 362 4.31 41.62 27.62
CA SER A 362 3.74 42.24 28.82
C SER A 362 2.27 41.85 29.02
N ILE A 363 1.76 42.06 30.24
CA ILE A 363 0.35 41.80 30.60
C ILE A 363 -0.63 42.60 29.70
N ALA A 364 -0.20 43.73 29.14
CA ALA A 364 -1.01 44.54 28.22
C ALA A 364 -1.03 43.98 26.79
N GLU A 365 -0.05 43.17 26.40
CA GLU A 365 0.08 42.58 25.06
C GLU A 365 -0.52 41.16 25.00
N ASP A 366 -0.46 40.42 26.12
CA ASP A 366 -1.08 39.09 26.29
C ASP A 366 -2.57 39.17 26.74
N GLY A 367 -3.10 40.38 26.87
CA GLY A 367 -4.36 40.70 27.55
C GLY A 367 -5.61 40.07 26.93
N GLY A 368 -6.08 38.95 27.50
CA GLY A 368 -7.30 38.25 27.08
C GLY A 368 -7.11 37.21 25.98
N VAL A 369 -5.87 36.93 25.59
CA VAL A 369 -5.51 35.93 24.58
C VAL A 369 -5.26 34.56 25.24
N LEU A 370 -5.47 33.47 24.50
CA LEU A 370 -5.16 32.12 24.99
C LEU A 370 -3.64 31.84 24.92
N ARG A 371 -2.90 32.22 25.97
CA ARG A 371 -1.43 32.09 26.09
C ARG A 371 -0.87 30.69 25.85
N GLN A 372 -1.65 29.63 26.11
CA GLN A 372 -1.18 28.25 26.01
C GLN A 372 -2.11 27.36 25.19
N ASP A 373 -1.52 26.48 24.38
CA ASP A 373 -2.23 25.38 23.73
C ASP A 373 -2.94 24.48 24.75
N ARG A 374 -4.01 23.82 24.30
CA ARG A 374 -4.74 22.86 25.12
C ARG A 374 -4.02 21.51 25.17
N TYR A 375 -4.43 20.68 26.13
CA TYR A 375 -3.76 19.43 26.49
C TYR A 375 -3.58 18.43 25.33
N PRO A 376 -4.51 18.25 24.37
CA PRO A 376 -4.33 17.31 23.25
C PRO A 376 -3.11 17.61 22.36
N LEU A 377 -2.63 18.86 22.32
CA LEU A 377 -1.33 19.19 21.74
C LEU A 377 -0.24 19.20 22.81
N ARG A 378 -0.35 20.12 23.78
CA ARG A 378 0.76 20.49 24.69
C ARG A 378 1.18 19.39 25.67
N THR A 379 0.28 18.46 26.00
CA THR A 379 0.60 17.34 26.89
C THR A 379 0.77 16.02 26.13
N SER A 380 0.84 16.06 24.80
CA SER A 380 0.92 14.85 23.98
C SER A 380 2.16 13.99 24.28
N PRO A 381 3.38 14.50 24.55
CA PRO A 381 4.49 13.62 24.94
C PRO A 381 4.27 12.94 26.29
N GLN A 382 3.69 13.66 27.26
CA GLN A 382 3.35 13.12 28.59
C GLN A 382 2.23 12.07 28.50
N PHE A 383 1.40 12.13 27.47
CA PHE A 383 0.29 11.20 27.23
C PHE A 383 0.71 9.99 26.39
N ILE A 384 1.50 10.20 25.33
CA ILE A 384 2.03 9.16 24.42
C ILE A 384 3.15 8.36 25.09
N GLY A 385 4.02 9.00 25.86
CA GLY A 385 5.23 8.39 26.41
C GLY A 385 5.01 7.09 27.20
N PRO A 386 4.06 7.03 28.16
CA PRO A 386 3.74 5.79 28.86
C PRO A 386 3.23 4.68 27.92
N GLN A 387 2.57 5.04 26.81
CA GLN A 387 2.10 4.07 25.81
C GLN A 387 3.27 3.49 25.00
N ILE A 388 4.29 4.31 24.70
CA ILE A 388 5.56 3.87 24.11
C ILE A 388 6.28 2.89 25.04
N GLU A 389 6.38 3.22 26.32
CA GLU A 389 7.01 2.35 27.33
C GLU A 389 6.29 1.00 27.47
N ASP A 390 4.95 0.99 27.43
CA ASP A 390 4.15 -0.25 27.45
C ASP A 390 4.23 -1.06 26.15
N LEU A 391 4.37 -0.42 24.99
CA LEU A 391 4.64 -1.11 23.72
C LEU A 391 6.03 -1.77 23.73
N LEU A 392 7.07 -1.06 24.17
CA LEU A 392 8.44 -1.60 24.27
C LEU A 392 8.53 -2.79 25.23
N HIS A 393 7.89 -2.71 26.39
CA HIS A 393 7.77 -3.86 27.30
C HIS A 393 7.02 -5.04 26.66
N SER A 394 5.97 -4.76 25.89
CA SER A 394 5.17 -5.80 25.22
C SER A 394 5.93 -6.48 24.09
N LEU A 395 6.69 -5.73 23.28
CA LEU A 395 7.63 -6.23 22.27
C LEU A 395 8.67 -7.19 22.89
N GLN A 396 9.26 -6.82 24.02
CA GLN A 396 10.19 -7.67 24.76
C GLN A 396 9.52 -8.96 25.25
N ALA A 397 8.35 -8.85 25.89
CA ALA A 397 7.62 -10.00 26.44
C ALA A 397 7.22 -11.03 25.37
N ILE A 398 6.71 -10.58 24.22
CA ILE A 398 6.34 -11.48 23.11
C ILE A 398 7.58 -12.09 22.44
N THR A 399 8.68 -11.34 22.32
CA THR A 399 9.96 -11.88 21.80
C THR A 399 10.51 -13.00 22.71
N ILE A 400 10.36 -12.88 24.04
CA ILE A 400 10.72 -13.94 25.00
C ILE A 400 9.80 -15.16 24.85
N GLU A 401 8.50 -14.96 24.68
CA GLU A 401 7.52 -16.04 24.47
C GLU A 401 7.84 -16.84 23.19
N CYS A 402 8.09 -16.15 22.07
CA CYS A 402 8.45 -16.75 20.79
C CYS A 402 9.73 -17.63 20.84
N ASN A 403 10.59 -17.41 21.84
CA ASN A 403 11.85 -18.12 22.04
C ASN A 403 11.86 -18.98 23.32
N SER A 404 10.70 -19.25 23.91
CA SER A 404 10.55 -20.12 25.07
C SER A 404 10.22 -21.56 24.68
N THR A 405 10.55 -22.53 25.54
CA THR A 405 9.92 -23.85 25.42
C THR A 405 8.62 -23.80 26.18
N THR A 406 7.50 -23.79 25.47
CA THR A 406 6.16 -23.92 26.07
C THR A 406 5.65 -25.32 25.76
N ASP A 407 5.81 -26.24 26.74
CA ASP A 407 5.47 -27.68 26.70
C ASP A 407 5.52 -28.28 28.13
N ASN A 408 4.90 -29.44 28.33
CA ASN A 408 4.97 -30.25 29.54
C ASN A 408 4.63 -31.73 29.24
N PRO A 409 5.35 -32.72 29.81
CA PRO A 409 6.55 -32.55 30.63
C PRO A 409 7.79 -32.23 29.78
N LEU A 410 8.71 -31.50 30.39
CA LEU A 410 9.99 -31.14 29.81
C LEU A 410 11.04 -32.22 30.06
N VAL A 411 11.96 -32.39 29.11
CA VAL A 411 13.03 -33.39 29.15
C VAL A 411 14.36 -32.68 29.36
N ASP A 412 15.03 -32.97 30.47
CA ASP A 412 16.44 -32.67 30.65
C ASP A 412 17.25 -33.79 29.99
N SER A 413 17.79 -33.50 28.79
CA SER A 413 18.61 -34.43 28.03
C SER A 413 19.94 -34.75 28.72
N GLU A 414 20.43 -33.88 29.60
CA GLU A 414 21.74 -34.03 30.24
C GLU A 414 21.68 -34.94 31.46
N THR A 415 20.64 -34.82 32.29
CA THR A 415 20.46 -35.71 33.46
C THR A 415 19.50 -36.87 33.24
N GLY A 416 18.81 -36.95 32.09
CA GLY A 416 17.83 -38.00 31.79
C GLY A 416 16.55 -37.91 32.63
N LYS A 417 16.29 -36.73 33.21
CA LYS A 417 15.11 -36.42 34.01
C LYS A 417 13.97 -35.89 33.15
N VAL A 418 12.76 -36.11 33.64
CA VAL A 418 11.52 -35.58 33.05
C VAL A 418 10.85 -34.70 34.10
N HIS A 419 10.72 -33.42 33.79
CA HIS A 419 10.28 -32.35 34.68
C HIS A 419 8.82 -32.00 34.37
N HIS A 420 8.01 -31.91 35.41
CA HIS A 420 6.60 -31.59 35.32
C HIS A 420 6.40 -30.14 35.78
N GLY A 421 5.71 -29.31 34.99
CA GLY A 421 5.61 -27.87 35.21
C GLY A 421 4.57 -27.18 34.34
N GLY A 422 4.52 -25.84 34.43
CA GLY A 422 3.45 -25.00 33.88
C GLY A 422 3.87 -24.06 32.73
N ASN A 423 4.95 -24.36 32.01
CA ASN A 423 5.50 -23.52 30.92
C ASN A 423 4.53 -23.23 29.75
N PHE A 424 3.33 -23.80 29.78
CA PHE A 424 2.28 -23.66 28.78
C PHE A 424 1.29 -22.51 29.08
N GLN A 425 1.48 -21.76 30.17
CA GLN A 425 0.54 -20.76 30.68
C GLN A 425 0.89 -19.35 30.16
N ALA A 426 0.19 -18.88 29.13
CA ALA A 426 0.52 -17.64 28.39
C ALA A 426 0.13 -16.30 29.09
N MET A 427 0.25 -16.21 30.42
CA MET A 427 -0.16 -14.99 31.14
C MET A 427 0.70 -13.76 30.77
N ALA A 428 1.98 -13.95 30.41
CA ALA A 428 2.85 -12.90 29.91
C ALA A 428 2.31 -12.28 28.61
N VAL A 429 1.86 -13.11 27.66
CA VAL A 429 1.21 -12.67 26.41
C VAL A 429 -0.06 -11.88 26.70
N THR A 430 -0.85 -12.33 27.66
CA THR A 430 -2.11 -11.65 28.05
C THR A 430 -1.84 -10.24 28.56
N ASN A 431 -0.90 -10.09 29.48
CA ASN A 431 -0.49 -8.80 30.02
C ASN A 431 0.07 -7.86 28.93
N ALA A 432 0.88 -8.38 28.02
CA ALA A 432 1.42 -7.62 26.88
C ALA A 432 0.30 -7.14 25.94
N MET A 433 -0.68 -8.00 25.63
CA MET A 433 -1.80 -7.65 24.76
C MET A 433 -2.77 -6.67 25.40
N GLU A 434 -2.98 -6.73 26.72
CA GLU A 434 -3.83 -5.76 27.44
C GLU A 434 -3.17 -4.38 27.53
N LYS A 435 -1.88 -4.32 27.85
CA LYS A 435 -1.06 -3.08 27.75
C LYS A 435 -1.12 -2.48 26.35
N THR A 436 -0.84 -3.29 25.32
CA THR A 436 -0.88 -2.87 23.91
C THR A 436 -2.25 -2.32 23.52
N ARG A 437 -3.34 -2.99 23.91
CA ARG A 437 -4.71 -2.56 23.55
C ARG A 437 -5.13 -1.26 24.26
N LEU A 438 -4.73 -1.08 25.51
CA LEU A 438 -4.93 0.17 26.24
C LEU A 438 -4.12 1.32 25.63
N ALA A 439 -2.87 1.06 25.22
CA ALA A 439 -2.04 2.00 24.48
C ALA A 439 -2.70 2.45 23.15
N LEU A 440 -3.23 1.51 22.35
CA LEU A 440 -3.97 1.83 21.12
C LEU A 440 -5.21 2.71 21.38
N HIS A 441 -5.97 2.42 22.45
CA HIS A 441 -7.10 3.27 22.85
C HIS A 441 -6.64 4.68 23.25
N HIS A 442 -5.58 4.82 24.04
CA HIS A 442 -5.05 6.13 24.44
C HIS A 442 -4.56 6.93 23.22
N LEU A 443 -3.83 6.31 22.29
CA LEU A 443 -3.43 6.96 21.04
C LEU A 443 -4.65 7.45 20.25
N GLY A 444 -5.67 6.61 20.05
CA GLY A 444 -6.93 6.99 19.40
C GLY A 444 -7.68 8.11 20.15
N LYS A 445 -7.67 8.10 21.48
CA LYS A 445 -8.30 9.14 22.31
C LYS A 445 -7.57 10.48 22.21
N LEU A 446 -6.26 10.47 22.06
CA LEU A 446 -5.47 11.68 21.82
C LEU A 446 -5.81 12.27 20.43
N LEU A 447 -5.70 11.46 19.37
CA LEU A 447 -5.98 11.89 18.00
C LEU A 447 -7.43 12.38 17.82
N PHE A 448 -8.41 11.67 18.39
CA PHE A 448 -9.80 12.13 18.40
C PHE A 448 -9.93 13.49 19.09
N SER A 449 -9.28 13.68 20.25
CA SER A 449 -9.40 14.94 20.99
C SER A 449 -8.74 16.12 20.24
N GLN A 450 -7.62 15.89 19.53
CA GLN A 450 -7.03 16.88 18.64
C GLN A 450 -7.95 17.19 17.45
N CYS A 451 -8.57 16.17 16.85
CA CYS A 451 -9.55 16.33 15.78
C CYS A 451 -10.77 17.16 16.24
N THR A 452 -11.29 16.90 17.46
CA THR A 452 -12.36 17.69 18.09
C THR A 452 -11.97 19.16 18.24
N GLU A 453 -10.73 19.47 18.62
CA GLU A 453 -10.27 20.87 18.65
C GLU A 453 -10.22 21.47 17.23
N LEU A 454 -9.68 20.74 16.26
CA LEU A 454 -9.47 21.17 14.88
C LEU A 454 -10.79 21.53 14.15
N VAL A 455 -11.85 20.74 14.33
CA VAL A 455 -13.17 20.99 13.71
C VAL A 455 -13.99 22.07 14.41
N ASN A 456 -13.57 22.53 15.60
CA ASN A 456 -14.34 23.45 16.42
C ASN A 456 -13.83 24.91 16.31
N PRO A 457 -14.63 25.86 15.80
CA PRO A 457 -14.21 27.26 15.60
C PRO A 457 -13.86 27.99 16.90
N THR A 458 -14.35 27.54 18.06
CA THR A 458 -13.97 28.12 19.37
C THR A 458 -12.64 27.60 19.90
N MET A 459 -12.00 26.67 19.18
CA MET A 459 -10.78 25.98 19.61
C MET A 459 -9.64 26.08 18.60
N ASN A 460 -9.94 26.13 17.31
CA ASN A 460 -9.00 25.97 16.19
C ASN A 460 -8.30 27.25 15.67
N ARG A 461 -8.30 28.36 16.43
CA ARG A 461 -7.66 29.64 16.05
C ARG A 461 -8.10 30.15 14.65
N GLY A 462 -9.40 30.40 14.47
CA GLY A 462 -9.94 31.10 13.30
C GLY A 462 -10.18 30.25 12.04
N LEU A 463 -9.96 28.94 12.09
CA LEU A 463 -10.41 28.03 11.03
C LEU A 463 -11.95 27.94 11.04
N PRO A 464 -12.58 27.69 9.87
CA PRO A 464 -14.04 27.60 9.75
C PRO A 464 -14.61 26.36 10.48
N PRO A 465 -15.89 26.39 10.89
CA PRO A 465 -16.54 25.27 11.56
C PRO A 465 -16.55 24.01 10.69
N SER A 466 -16.23 22.87 11.30
CA SER A 466 -16.12 21.57 10.61
C SER A 466 -15.22 21.59 9.37
N LEU A 467 -14.25 22.51 9.28
CA LEU A 467 -13.31 22.66 8.15
C LEU A 467 -13.99 22.86 6.79
N ALA A 468 -15.14 23.55 6.78
CA ALA A 468 -15.83 24.02 5.59
C ALA A 468 -14.90 24.90 4.72
N ALA A 469 -14.78 24.62 3.43
CA ALA A 469 -14.04 25.49 2.50
C ALA A 469 -14.85 26.72 2.09
N THR A 470 -16.16 26.59 2.13
CA THR A 470 -17.10 27.55 1.56
C THR A 470 -17.90 28.24 2.67
N ASP A 471 -19.14 28.67 2.41
CA ASP A 471 -19.93 29.44 3.38
C ASP A 471 -20.55 28.52 4.45
N PRO A 472 -20.27 28.74 5.75
CA PRO A 472 -20.67 27.83 6.84
C PRO A 472 -22.16 27.50 6.95
N SER A 473 -23.06 28.30 6.36
CA SER A 473 -24.49 27.97 6.30
C SER A 473 -24.85 26.83 5.33
N LEU A 474 -23.97 26.52 4.36
CA LEU A 474 -24.20 25.53 3.30
C LEU A 474 -23.10 24.45 3.24
N ASP A 475 -22.13 24.48 4.14
CA ASP A 475 -20.97 23.60 4.16
C ASP A 475 -20.65 23.14 5.59
N TYR A 476 -20.80 21.84 5.81
CA TYR A 476 -20.63 21.18 7.10
C TYR A 476 -19.49 20.15 7.10
N HIS A 477 -18.80 20.01 5.97
CA HIS A 477 -17.67 19.12 5.68
C HIS A 477 -17.35 18.01 6.72
N CYS A 478 -16.37 18.21 7.61
CA CYS A 478 -15.87 17.18 8.54
C CYS A 478 -16.83 16.82 9.69
N LYS A 479 -18.08 17.30 9.72
CA LYS A 479 -19.06 16.93 10.76
C LYS A 479 -19.35 15.42 10.76
N GLY A 480 -19.35 14.77 9.59
CA GLY A 480 -19.45 13.31 9.50
C GLY A 480 -18.19 12.59 10.02
N VAL A 481 -17.02 13.18 9.80
CA VAL A 481 -15.71 12.66 10.24
C VAL A 481 -15.58 12.71 11.77
N ASP A 482 -16.04 13.79 12.40
CA ASP A 482 -16.13 13.97 13.85
C ASP A 482 -17.04 12.91 14.50
N ILE A 483 -18.26 12.75 13.98
CA ILE A 483 -19.23 11.73 14.46
C ILE A 483 -18.66 10.31 14.31
N ALA A 484 -18.04 9.99 13.17
CA ALA A 484 -17.40 8.69 12.95
C ALA A 484 -16.23 8.46 13.92
N SER A 485 -15.37 9.46 14.10
CA SER A 485 -14.22 9.38 15.02
C SER A 485 -14.65 9.26 16.49
N ALA A 486 -15.78 9.86 16.86
CA ALA A 486 -16.41 9.70 18.18
C ALA A 486 -16.93 8.26 18.41
N ALA A 487 -17.42 7.59 17.36
CA ALA A 487 -17.77 6.17 17.43
C ALA A 487 -16.51 5.28 17.55
N TYR A 488 -15.50 5.52 16.71
CA TYR A 488 -14.25 4.75 16.73
C TYR A 488 -13.53 4.82 18.08
N VAL A 489 -13.42 6.01 18.70
CA VAL A 489 -12.79 6.15 20.02
C VAL A 489 -13.58 5.48 21.15
N ALA A 490 -14.91 5.43 21.04
CA ALA A 490 -15.77 4.74 21.99
C ALA A 490 -15.64 3.22 21.87
N GLU A 491 -15.57 2.69 20.65
CA GLU A 491 -15.32 1.26 20.41
C GLU A 491 -13.90 0.85 20.86
N LEU A 492 -12.87 1.67 20.61
CA LEU A 492 -11.54 1.46 21.20
C LEU A 492 -11.59 1.39 22.73
N GLY A 493 -12.40 2.24 23.37
CA GLY A 493 -12.58 2.25 24.82
C GLY A 493 -13.26 0.99 25.36
N TYR A 494 -14.23 0.45 24.62
CA TYR A 494 -14.83 -0.85 24.92
C TYR A 494 -13.81 -1.99 24.75
N LEU A 495 -13.09 -2.02 23.62
CA LEU A 495 -12.10 -3.05 23.31
C LEU A 495 -10.93 -3.07 24.32
N ALA A 496 -10.54 -1.92 24.88
CA ALA A 496 -9.48 -1.81 25.89
C ALA A 496 -9.75 -2.57 27.21
N SER A 497 -10.97 -3.12 27.40
CA SER A 497 -11.32 -3.93 28.56
C SER A 497 -10.38 -5.15 28.76
N PRO A 498 -9.99 -5.49 30.00
CA PRO A 498 -9.09 -6.62 30.28
C PRO A 498 -9.81 -7.98 30.21
N VAL A 499 -9.39 -8.82 29.27
CA VAL A 499 -9.88 -10.19 29.07
C VAL A 499 -9.48 -11.10 30.24
N SER A 500 -8.34 -10.83 30.88
CA SER A 500 -7.83 -11.49 32.07
C SER A 500 -8.84 -11.50 33.25
N THR A 501 -9.72 -10.50 33.34
CA THR A 501 -10.76 -10.46 34.39
C THR A 501 -11.88 -11.49 34.20
N HIS A 502 -11.94 -12.15 33.03
CA HIS A 502 -12.98 -13.12 32.68
C HIS A 502 -12.51 -14.59 32.73
N ILE A 503 -11.33 -14.88 33.30
CA ILE A 503 -10.81 -16.25 33.51
C ILE A 503 -11.86 -17.12 34.21
N GLN A 504 -12.19 -18.26 33.60
CA GLN A 504 -13.16 -19.24 34.13
C GLN A 504 -12.46 -20.52 34.58
N SER A 505 -12.99 -21.18 35.63
CA SER A 505 -12.46 -22.47 36.08
C SER A 505 -12.83 -23.57 35.08
N ALA A 506 -11.83 -24.16 34.41
CA ALA A 506 -12.03 -25.09 33.30
C ALA A 506 -11.47 -26.49 33.57
N GLU A 507 -11.83 -27.45 32.70
CA GLU A 507 -11.25 -28.80 32.60
C GLU A 507 -11.17 -29.52 33.96
N MET A 508 -12.33 -29.99 34.46
CA MET A 508 -12.45 -30.67 35.78
C MET A 508 -11.86 -29.87 36.96
N HIS A 509 -11.85 -28.53 36.86
CA HIS A 509 -11.17 -27.61 37.78
C HIS A 509 -9.63 -27.75 37.84
N ASN A 510 -9.00 -28.62 37.04
CA ASN A 510 -7.55 -28.66 36.90
C ASN A 510 -7.01 -27.37 36.25
N GLN A 511 -7.75 -26.83 35.27
CA GLN A 511 -7.43 -25.54 34.63
C GLN A 511 -8.22 -24.39 35.30
N ALA A 512 -8.22 -24.37 36.64
CA ALA A 512 -8.87 -23.33 37.44
C ALA A 512 -8.29 -21.93 37.24
N VAL A 513 -7.04 -21.84 36.79
CA VAL A 513 -6.41 -20.60 36.30
C VAL A 513 -5.88 -20.83 34.89
N ASN A 514 -6.10 -19.85 34.02
CA ASN A 514 -5.75 -19.85 32.61
C ASN A 514 -5.48 -18.42 32.17
N SER A 515 -4.88 -18.22 30.99
CA SER A 515 -4.42 -16.89 30.57
C SER A 515 -5.41 -16.16 29.66
N MET A 516 -6.19 -16.88 28.84
CA MET A 516 -7.03 -16.31 27.79
C MET A 516 -6.24 -15.51 26.72
N ALA A 517 -4.92 -15.74 26.61
CA ALA A 517 -4.00 -14.95 25.80
C ALA A 517 -4.43 -14.78 24.33
N LEU A 518 -4.85 -15.86 23.66
CA LEU A 518 -5.31 -15.81 22.26
C LEU A 518 -6.60 -14.99 22.09
N VAL A 519 -7.43 -14.86 23.13
CA VAL A 519 -8.61 -13.98 23.12
C VAL A 519 -8.18 -12.51 23.27
N SER A 520 -7.21 -12.23 24.15
CA SER A 520 -6.65 -10.88 24.31
C SER A 520 -5.93 -10.40 23.05
N ALA A 521 -5.08 -11.23 22.43
CA ALA A 521 -4.39 -10.90 21.18
C ALA A 521 -5.37 -10.61 20.03
N ARG A 522 -6.46 -11.38 19.92
CA ARG A 522 -7.53 -11.13 18.95
C ARG A 522 -8.24 -9.79 19.18
N ALA A 523 -8.55 -9.44 20.42
CA ALA A 523 -9.14 -8.14 20.74
C ALA A 523 -8.20 -6.97 20.35
N THR A 524 -6.88 -7.17 20.46
CA THR A 524 -5.88 -6.15 20.08
C THR A 524 -5.80 -5.96 18.57
N ILE A 525 -6.00 -7.01 17.75
CA ILE A 525 -6.13 -6.86 16.29
C ILE A 525 -7.33 -5.97 15.93
N ASN A 526 -8.51 -6.20 16.52
CA ASN A 526 -9.68 -5.35 16.31
C ASN A 526 -9.41 -3.87 16.66
N SER A 527 -8.62 -3.59 17.70
CA SER A 527 -8.24 -2.22 18.06
C SER A 527 -7.29 -1.55 17.06
N LEU A 528 -6.50 -2.30 16.29
CA LEU A 528 -5.68 -1.74 15.21
C LEU A 528 -6.54 -1.27 14.05
N GLU A 529 -7.53 -2.06 13.66
CA GLU A 529 -8.49 -1.74 12.59
C GLU A 529 -9.21 -0.43 12.91
N VAL A 530 -9.85 -0.34 14.08
CA VAL A 530 -10.57 0.87 14.51
C VAL A 530 -9.64 2.09 14.68
N LEU A 531 -8.40 1.90 15.17
CA LEU A 531 -7.43 3.00 15.26
C LEU A 531 -6.96 3.47 13.88
N SER A 532 -6.79 2.56 12.91
CA SER A 532 -6.39 2.91 11.55
C SER A 532 -7.48 3.73 10.82
N MET A 533 -8.75 3.40 11.01
CA MET A 533 -9.89 4.18 10.49
C MET A 533 -9.95 5.59 11.11
N LEU A 534 -9.74 5.71 12.44
CA LEU A 534 -9.65 6.99 13.14
C LEU A 534 -8.47 7.82 12.65
N THR A 535 -7.31 7.18 12.42
CA THR A 535 -6.08 7.86 11.97
C THR A 535 -6.22 8.35 10.53
N ALA A 536 -6.79 7.57 9.62
CA ALA A 536 -7.12 7.99 8.26
C ALA A 536 -8.13 9.14 8.24
N SER A 537 -9.17 9.06 9.09
CA SER A 537 -10.17 10.12 9.28
C SER A 537 -9.54 11.44 9.74
N TYR A 538 -8.57 11.37 10.65
CA TYR A 538 -7.87 12.56 11.14
C TYR A 538 -6.86 13.10 10.13
N LEU A 539 -6.10 12.25 9.41
CA LEU A 539 -5.22 12.67 8.32
C LEU A 539 -5.96 13.42 7.20
N TYR A 540 -7.18 13.00 6.87
CA TYR A 540 -8.05 13.71 5.93
C TYR A 540 -8.36 15.13 6.42
N ALA A 541 -8.83 15.25 7.66
CA ALA A 541 -9.14 16.54 8.29
C ALA A 541 -7.90 17.44 8.44
N LEU A 542 -6.74 16.87 8.77
CA LEU A 542 -5.46 17.58 8.84
C LEU A 542 -5.09 18.20 7.49
N CYS A 543 -5.15 17.44 6.40
CA CYS A 543 -4.79 17.97 5.08
C CYS A 543 -5.76 19.08 4.63
N GLN A 544 -7.07 18.93 4.87
CA GLN A 544 -8.05 19.99 4.61
C GLN A 544 -7.75 21.26 5.45
N ALA A 545 -7.40 21.11 6.72
CA ALA A 545 -7.03 22.24 7.58
C ALA A 545 -5.75 22.95 7.13
N LEU A 546 -4.75 22.21 6.63
CA LEU A 546 -3.52 22.79 6.09
C LEU A 546 -3.76 23.60 4.79
N ASP A 547 -4.65 23.13 3.91
CA ASP A 547 -5.10 23.92 2.76
C ASP A 547 -5.81 25.21 3.19
N LEU A 548 -6.72 25.11 4.18
CA LEU A 548 -7.41 26.26 4.75
C LEU A 548 -6.45 27.26 5.40
N ARG A 549 -5.37 26.81 6.06
CA ARG A 549 -4.31 27.68 6.58
C ARG A 549 -3.53 28.37 5.49
N ALA A 550 -3.21 27.67 4.39
CA ALA A 550 -2.56 28.29 3.25
C ALA A 550 -3.45 29.39 2.62
N LEU A 551 -4.74 29.12 2.46
CA LEU A 551 -5.74 30.07 1.97
C LEU A 551 -5.89 31.27 2.92
N GLN A 552 -6.00 31.03 4.23
CA GLN A 552 -6.11 32.07 5.25
C GLN A 552 -4.88 33.01 5.24
N LYS A 553 -3.68 32.48 5.01
CA LYS A 553 -2.43 33.25 4.97
C LYS A 553 -2.42 34.22 3.78
N GLU A 554 -2.76 33.74 2.58
CA GLU A 554 -2.94 34.62 1.40
C GLU A 554 -4.08 35.64 1.58
N LEU A 555 -5.18 35.25 2.23
CA LEU A 555 -6.29 36.16 2.52
C LEU A 555 -5.87 37.31 3.44
N VAL A 556 -5.10 37.04 4.50
CA VAL A 556 -4.59 38.08 5.41
C VAL A 556 -3.60 39.00 4.68
N GLU A 557 -2.67 38.44 3.90
CA GLU A 557 -1.72 39.21 3.09
C GLU A 557 -2.46 40.17 2.11
N GLY A 558 -3.49 39.67 1.42
CA GLY A 558 -4.30 40.48 0.51
C GLY A 558 -5.22 41.50 1.19
N LEU A 559 -5.84 41.14 2.33
CA LEU A 559 -6.66 42.07 3.12
C LEU A 559 -5.83 43.22 3.69
N ASN A 560 -4.61 42.94 4.17
CA ASN A 560 -3.69 43.97 4.66
C ASN A 560 -3.31 44.97 3.55
N LYS A 561 -3.10 44.48 2.32
CA LYS A 561 -2.88 45.35 1.14
C LYS A 561 -4.12 46.18 0.80
N ILE A 562 -5.31 45.58 0.79
CA ILE A 562 -6.58 46.29 0.55
C ILE A 562 -6.78 47.39 1.59
N ALA A 563 -6.57 47.10 2.88
CA ALA A 563 -6.69 48.06 3.97
C ALA A 563 -5.71 49.24 3.78
N TRP A 564 -4.45 48.98 3.47
CA TRP A 564 -3.45 50.03 3.19
C TRP A 564 -3.86 50.94 2.02
N GLU A 565 -4.32 50.35 0.91
CA GLU A 565 -4.76 51.09 -0.28
C GLU A 565 -6.00 51.93 0.01
N GLU A 566 -7.03 51.37 0.64
CA GLU A 566 -8.25 52.12 0.99
C GLU A 566 -8.00 53.19 2.06
N LEU A 567 -7.04 53.00 2.99
CA LEU A 567 -6.61 54.04 3.92
C LEU A 567 -5.93 55.19 3.18
N THR A 568 -5.11 54.88 2.16
CA THR A 568 -4.47 55.88 1.30
C THR A 568 -5.51 56.65 0.50
N ASN A 569 -6.48 55.97 -0.11
CA ASN A 569 -7.54 56.57 -0.91
C ASN A 569 -8.48 57.46 -0.07
N SER A 570 -8.90 56.97 1.10
CA SER A 570 -9.94 57.61 1.92
C SER A 570 -9.40 58.72 2.84
N PHE A 571 -8.13 58.62 3.26
CA PHE A 571 -7.55 59.48 4.29
C PHE A 571 -6.12 59.98 3.98
N GLY A 572 -5.54 59.66 2.82
CA GLY A 572 -4.14 60.01 2.50
C GLY A 572 -3.83 61.51 2.41
N LEU A 573 -4.86 62.37 2.28
CA LEU A 573 -4.74 63.83 2.39
C LEU A 573 -4.80 64.35 3.84
N SER A 574 -5.09 63.46 4.80
CA SER A 574 -5.31 63.76 6.23
C SER A 574 -4.35 62.99 7.15
N LEU A 575 -3.27 62.41 6.60
CA LEU A 575 -2.31 61.58 7.33
C LEU A 575 -0.88 61.87 6.85
N SER A 576 0.07 62.04 7.78
CA SER A 576 1.49 61.92 7.43
C SER A 576 1.87 60.46 7.10
N PRO A 577 2.98 60.21 6.38
CA PRO A 577 3.44 58.85 6.10
C PRO A 577 3.67 58.00 7.37
N SER A 578 4.11 58.63 8.46
CA SER A 578 4.30 58.00 9.77
C SER A 578 2.98 57.60 10.44
N GLU A 579 1.96 58.46 10.35
CA GLU A 579 0.63 58.17 10.91
C GLU A 579 -0.09 57.12 10.08
N HIS A 580 -0.01 57.20 8.75
CA HIS A 580 -0.57 56.19 7.85
C HIS A 580 0.02 54.80 8.13
N ALA A 581 1.35 54.69 8.30
CA ALA A 581 1.98 53.43 8.66
C ALA A 581 1.54 52.89 10.04
N SER A 582 1.48 53.76 11.06
CA SER A 582 1.07 53.38 12.42
C SER A 582 -0.41 52.99 12.50
N LEU A 583 -1.28 53.72 11.81
CA LEU A 583 -2.72 53.46 11.74
C LEU A 583 -3.02 52.18 10.94
N SER A 584 -2.34 51.98 9.80
CA SER A 584 -2.47 50.76 8.99
C SER A 584 -2.13 49.50 9.78
N LEU A 585 -1.03 49.50 10.55
CA LEU A 585 -0.67 48.36 11.40
C LEU A 585 -1.75 48.01 12.43
N LYS A 586 -2.39 49.02 13.03
CA LYS A 586 -3.49 48.82 13.98
C LYS A 586 -4.76 48.33 13.29
N VAL A 587 -5.14 48.93 12.15
CA VAL A 587 -6.32 48.55 11.36
C VAL A 587 -6.20 47.09 10.88
N CYS A 588 -5.05 46.72 10.30
CA CYS A 588 -4.78 45.35 9.86
C CYS A 588 -4.85 44.34 11.00
N ARG A 589 -4.28 44.66 12.18
CA ARG A 589 -4.37 43.81 13.38
C ARG A 589 -5.83 43.60 13.82
N THR A 590 -6.60 44.68 14.00
CA THR A 590 -8.01 44.61 14.41
C THR A 590 -8.87 43.88 13.38
N MET A 591 -8.57 44.02 12.08
CA MET A 591 -9.21 43.26 11.01
C MET A 591 -8.87 41.76 11.08
N GLN A 592 -7.62 41.37 11.37
CA GLN A 592 -7.21 39.98 11.53
C GLN A 592 -7.85 39.32 12.77
N GLU A 593 -7.82 39.99 13.93
CA GLU A 593 -8.52 39.56 15.14
C GLU A 593 -10.02 39.32 14.88
N THR A 594 -10.63 40.23 14.11
CA THR A 594 -12.04 40.09 13.69
C THR A 594 -12.24 38.95 12.69
N LEU A 595 -11.32 38.73 11.76
CA LEU A 595 -11.36 37.64 10.79
C LEU A 595 -11.36 36.28 11.50
N GLU A 596 -10.51 36.09 12.51
CA GLU A 596 -10.46 34.86 13.30
C GLU A 596 -11.73 34.68 14.14
N ALA A 597 -12.18 35.73 14.84
CA ALA A 597 -13.39 35.70 15.66
C ALA A 597 -14.72 35.52 14.89
N THR A 598 -14.69 35.61 13.55
CA THR A 598 -15.88 35.52 12.67
C THR A 598 -15.86 34.31 11.73
N SER A 599 -15.06 33.27 12.02
CA SER A 599 -14.93 32.09 11.14
C SER A 599 -16.23 31.29 10.90
N THR A 600 -17.26 31.54 11.71
CA THR A 600 -18.61 30.98 11.59
C THR A 600 -19.59 31.78 10.73
N MET A 601 -19.18 32.93 10.19
CA MET A 601 -20.02 33.79 9.34
C MET A 601 -19.78 33.53 7.84
N ASP A 602 -20.86 33.56 7.06
CA ASP A 602 -20.81 33.54 5.59
C ASP A 602 -20.08 34.77 5.04
N ALA A 603 -19.40 34.63 3.90
CA ALA A 603 -18.36 35.56 3.45
C ALA A 603 -18.78 37.04 3.35
N SER A 604 -20.00 37.34 2.88
CA SER A 604 -20.50 38.71 2.73
C SER A 604 -20.60 39.45 4.07
N ASP A 605 -21.30 38.83 5.03
CA ASP A 605 -21.51 39.40 6.35
C ASP A 605 -20.20 39.40 7.15
N ARG A 606 -19.37 38.38 6.97
CA ARG A 606 -18.02 38.28 7.55
C ARG A 606 -17.14 39.45 7.12
N MET A 607 -17.04 39.73 5.81
CA MET A 607 -16.23 40.84 5.30
C MET A 607 -16.80 42.21 5.70
N THR A 608 -18.11 42.35 5.75
CA THR A 608 -18.77 43.55 6.29
C THR A 608 -18.43 43.77 7.77
N LYS A 609 -18.43 42.70 8.57
CA LYS A 609 -18.08 42.74 10.00
C LYS A 609 -16.60 43.04 10.24
N ILE A 610 -15.69 42.49 9.43
CA ILE A 610 -14.24 42.76 9.46
C ILE A 610 -13.97 44.22 9.10
N ALA A 611 -14.53 44.73 8.00
CA ALA A 611 -14.34 46.14 7.63
C ALA A 611 -14.90 47.07 8.73
N ALA A 612 -16.02 46.70 9.35
CA ALA A 612 -16.66 47.50 10.40
C ALA A 612 -15.86 47.60 11.71
N SER A 613 -14.97 46.65 12.05
CA SER A 613 -14.22 46.72 13.32
C SER A 613 -13.20 47.86 13.36
N SER A 614 -12.74 48.33 12.19
CA SER A 614 -11.91 49.54 12.06
C SER A 614 -12.59 50.83 12.52
N THR A 615 -13.94 50.87 12.60
CA THR A 615 -14.70 52.11 12.80
C THR A 615 -14.26 52.88 14.05
N THR A 616 -14.19 52.22 15.22
CA THR A 616 -13.85 52.87 16.49
C THR A 616 -12.43 53.39 16.46
N LEU A 617 -11.48 52.56 15.99
CA LEU A 617 -10.07 52.92 15.86
C LEU A 617 -9.85 54.16 14.97
N LEU A 618 -10.59 54.27 13.86
CA LEU A 618 -10.52 55.44 12.97
C LEU A 618 -11.13 56.69 13.61
N VAL A 619 -12.28 56.57 14.30
CA VAL A 619 -12.90 57.69 15.02
C VAL A 619 -12.00 58.17 16.16
N ASP A 620 -11.49 57.27 16.99
CA ASP A 620 -10.61 57.59 18.12
C ASP A 620 -9.28 58.21 17.65
N PHE A 621 -8.76 57.77 16.49
CA PHE A 621 -7.56 58.35 15.90
C PHE A 621 -7.81 59.80 15.45
N PHE A 622 -8.84 60.05 14.62
CA PHE A 622 -9.10 61.39 14.09
C PHE A 622 -9.70 62.37 15.10
N THR A 623 -10.35 61.89 16.17
CA THR A 623 -10.87 62.75 17.27
C THR A 623 -9.93 62.84 18.48
N GLY A 624 -8.75 62.21 18.40
CA GLY A 624 -7.76 62.17 19.48
C GLY A 624 -7.07 63.52 19.79
N PRO A 625 -6.45 63.67 20.98
CA PRO A 625 -5.75 64.89 21.36
C PRO A 625 -4.52 65.15 20.46
N GLY A 626 -4.60 66.19 19.62
CA GLY A 626 -3.53 66.60 18.71
C GLY A 626 -3.69 66.16 17.25
N SER A 627 -4.73 65.39 16.92
CA SER A 627 -4.90 64.83 15.56
C SER A 627 -5.37 65.83 14.48
N PHE A 628 -5.97 66.95 14.87
CA PHE A 628 -6.41 68.03 13.97
C PHE A 628 -6.29 69.39 14.66
N GLU A 629 -5.55 70.33 14.07
CA GLU A 629 -5.57 71.75 14.47
C GLU A 629 -6.76 72.51 13.84
N ASP A 630 -7.22 72.08 12.66
CA ASP A 630 -8.38 72.64 11.96
C ASP A 630 -9.61 71.73 12.13
N THR A 631 -10.60 72.23 12.86
CA THR A 631 -11.86 71.51 13.11
C THR A 631 -12.83 71.51 11.93
N SER A 632 -12.58 72.31 10.87
CA SER A 632 -13.47 72.39 9.71
C SER A 632 -13.35 71.18 8.77
N SER A 633 -12.15 70.59 8.68
CA SER A 633 -11.86 69.44 7.80
C SER A 633 -12.15 68.08 8.44
N LEU A 634 -12.17 67.98 9.77
CA LEU A 634 -12.51 66.75 10.52
C LEU A 634 -13.87 66.15 10.11
N GLY A 635 -14.87 66.99 9.86
CA GLY A 635 -16.21 66.55 9.43
C GLY A 635 -16.21 65.81 8.09
N SER A 636 -15.41 66.28 7.12
CA SER A 636 -15.19 65.58 5.85
C SER A 636 -14.40 64.28 6.03
N THR A 637 -13.35 64.27 6.86
CA THR A 637 -12.52 63.07 7.10
C THR A 637 -13.35 61.94 7.73
N LEU A 638 -14.18 62.23 8.72
CA LEU A 638 -15.06 61.23 9.33
C LEU A 638 -16.15 60.73 8.37
N ALA A 639 -16.57 61.55 7.40
CA ALA A 639 -17.54 61.17 6.37
C ALA A 639 -17.00 60.15 5.36
N CYS A 640 -15.67 59.94 5.25
CA CYS A 640 -15.08 58.89 4.43
C CYS A 640 -15.21 57.48 5.05
N ILE A 641 -15.43 57.36 6.37
CA ILE A 641 -15.44 56.05 7.07
C ILE A 641 -16.50 55.06 6.54
N PRO A 642 -17.73 55.45 6.17
CA PRO A 642 -18.68 54.56 5.49
C PRO A 642 -18.16 54.01 4.15
N GLU A 643 -17.52 54.84 3.33
CA GLU A 643 -17.00 54.45 2.01
C GLU A 643 -15.79 53.51 2.16
N PHE A 644 -14.81 53.88 2.99
CA PHE A 644 -13.68 53.03 3.35
C PHE A 644 -14.11 51.59 3.71
N ARG A 645 -15.11 51.45 4.59
CA ARG A 645 -15.61 50.14 5.03
C ARG A 645 -16.32 49.38 3.91
N SER A 646 -17.07 50.09 3.06
CA SER A 646 -17.74 49.50 1.89
C SER A 646 -16.72 48.96 0.88
N ASN A 647 -15.65 49.71 0.62
CA ASN A 647 -14.59 49.30 -0.29
C ASN A 647 -13.79 48.11 0.27
N VAL A 648 -13.36 48.17 1.54
CA VAL A 648 -12.64 47.06 2.18
C VAL A 648 -13.49 45.79 2.21
N ALA A 649 -14.79 45.87 2.55
CA ALA A 649 -15.67 44.71 2.59
C ALA A 649 -15.89 44.08 1.20
N SER A 650 -16.19 44.90 0.18
CA SER A 650 -16.46 44.42 -1.18
C SER A 650 -15.20 43.88 -1.87
N ARG A 651 -14.05 44.55 -1.73
CA ARG A 651 -12.76 44.07 -2.24
C ARG A 651 -12.29 42.81 -1.51
N GLY A 652 -12.50 42.73 -0.19
CA GLY A 652 -12.18 41.55 0.63
C GLY A 652 -13.06 40.34 0.28
N LEU A 653 -14.35 40.55 -0.02
CA LEU A 653 -15.25 39.50 -0.49
C LEU A 653 -14.81 38.93 -1.85
N LEU A 654 -14.46 39.80 -2.80
CA LEU A 654 -13.95 39.38 -4.11
C LEU A 654 -12.61 38.61 -4.03
N LEU A 655 -11.75 38.99 -3.08
CA LEU A 655 -10.51 38.28 -2.78
C LEU A 655 -10.80 36.88 -2.20
N LEU A 656 -11.68 36.76 -1.20
CA LEU A 656 -12.03 35.47 -0.61
C LEU A 656 -12.73 34.53 -1.61
N ASP A 657 -13.66 35.04 -2.42
CA ASP A 657 -14.27 34.28 -3.51
C ASP A 657 -13.22 33.74 -4.49
N THR A 658 -12.28 34.61 -4.89
CA THR A 658 -11.20 34.24 -5.81
C THR A 658 -10.26 33.19 -5.21
N LEU A 659 -9.85 33.36 -3.96
CA LEU A 659 -9.02 32.37 -3.27
C LEU A 659 -9.75 31.02 -3.11
N ARG A 660 -11.03 31.02 -2.72
CA ARG A 660 -11.82 29.77 -2.64
C ARG A 660 -11.89 29.06 -3.98
N ARG A 661 -12.19 29.78 -5.06
CA ARG A 661 -12.22 29.23 -6.42
C ARG A 661 -10.86 28.66 -6.82
N ASP A 662 -9.78 29.43 -6.67
CA ASP A 662 -8.44 29.03 -7.08
C ASP A 662 -7.93 27.78 -6.32
N TYR A 663 -8.28 27.65 -5.04
CA TYR A 663 -7.91 26.48 -4.22
C TYR A 663 -8.74 25.25 -4.60
N LEU A 664 -10.08 25.37 -4.66
CA LEU A 664 -10.97 24.24 -4.96
C LEU A 664 -10.85 23.76 -6.41
N SER A 665 -10.50 24.64 -7.35
CA SER A 665 -10.22 24.26 -8.74
C SER A 665 -8.80 23.70 -8.94
N GLY A 666 -7.96 23.65 -7.91
CA GLY A 666 -6.56 23.23 -8.02
C GLY A 666 -5.63 24.23 -8.74
N ALA A 667 -6.07 25.46 -9.00
CA ALA A 667 -5.24 26.49 -9.63
C ALA A 667 -4.06 26.95 -8.75
N ARG A 668 -4.10 26.67 -7.44
CA ARG A 668 -2.94 26.82 -6.52
C ARG A 668 -2.09 25.55 -6.39
N GLY A 669 -2.27 24.60 -7.30
CA GLY A 669 -1.65 23.27 -7.29
C GLY A 669 -2.49 22.25 -6.52
N THR A 670 -2.14 20.97 -6.68
CA THR A 670 -2.77 19.84 -5.99
C THR A 670 -2.49 19.80 -4.49
N ALA A 671 -1.39 20.42 -4.06
CA ALA A 671 -0.92 20.44 -2.67
C ALA A 671 -0.51 21.87 -2.23
N PRO A 672 -1.44 22.85 -2.16
CA PRO A 672 -1.10 24.27 -1.98
C PRO A 672 -0.40 24.62 -0.66
N ALA A 673 -0.58 23.84 0.42
CA ALA A 673 0.12 24.04 1.69
C ALA A 673 1.61 23.62 1.69
N THR A 674 2.11 22.92 0.66
CA THR A 674 3.49 22.37 0.58
C THR A 674 4.58 23.38 0.92
N ARG A 675 4.44 24.63 0.46
CA ARG A 675 5.42 25.71 0.64
C ARG A 675 5.54 26.23 2.08
N TYR A 676 4.65 25.82 2.97
CA TYR A 676 4.58 26.26 4.37
C TYR A 676 4.99 25.19 5.40
N LEU A 677 5.09 23.93 4.96
CA LEU A 677 5.48 22.75 5.72
C LEU A 677 6.96 22.41 5.43
N ASP A 678 7.65 21.72 6.35
CA ASP A 678 8.94 21.08 6.03
C ASP A 678 8.94 19.56 6.31
N LYS A 679 9.24 19.09 7.53
CA LYS A 679 9.36 17.64 7.76
C LYS A 679 8.04 16.89 7.58
N THR A 680 6.90 17.47 7.93
CA THR A 680 5.57 16.86 7.75
C THR A 680 5.10 16.83 6.29
N ARG A 681 5.71 17.63 5.41
CA ARG A 681 5.36 17.79 3.99
C ARG A 681 5.15 16.45 3.25
N PRO A 682 5.99 15.40 3.37
CA PRO A 682 5.84 14.18 2.59
C PRO A 682 4.56 13.39 2.88
N VAL A 683 3.98 13.51 4.08
CA VAL A 683 2.72 12.82 4.44
C VAL A 683 1.52 13.57 3.88
N TYR A 684 1.54 14.90 3.97
CA TYR A 684 0.55 15.77 3.33
C TYR A 684 0.59 15.66 1.80
N GLU A 685 1.78 15.66 1.18
CA GLU A 685 1.96 15.46 -0.25
C GLU A 685 1.60 14.05 -0.72
N PHE A 686 1.78 13.03 0.12
CA PHE A 686 1.30 11.68 -0.18
C PHE A 686 -0.23 11.68 -0.32
N VAL A 687 -0.96 12.23 0.66
CA VAL A 687 -2.43 12.34 0.62
C VAL A 687 -2.91 13.17 -0.58
N ARG A 688 -2.28 14.33 -0.85
CA ARG A 688 -2.71 15.28 -1.89
C ARG A 688 -2.30 14.88 -3.31
N ASN A 689 -1.07 14.41 -3.50
CA ASN A 689 -0.48 14.13 -4.83
C ASN A 689 -0.44 12.65 -5.17
N THR A 690 -0.13 11.77 -4.21
CA THR A 690 -0.01 10.32 -4.46
C THR A 690 -1.36 9.60 -4.44
N LEU A 691 -2.34 10.10 -3.69
CA LEU A 691 -3.71 9.54 -3.60
C LEU A 691 -4.78 10.41 -4.29
N GLY A 692 -4.38 11.52 -4.92
CA GLY A 692 -5.28 12.41 -5.65
C GLY A 692 -6.33 13.13 -4.81
N ILE A 693 -6.29 13.03 -3.47
CA ILE A 693 -7.31 13.59 -2.58
C ILE A 693 -7.11 15.11 -2.53
N ARG A 694 -7.93 15.84 -3.30
CA ARG A 694 -7.94 17.31 -3.36
C ARG A 694 -8.56 17.94 -2.09
N MET A 695 -8.42 19.25 -1.96
CA MET A 695 -9.24 20.05 -1.03
C MET A 695 -10.73 19.91 -1.43
N HIS A 696 -11.62 19.72 -0.46
CA HIS A 696 -13.03 19.43 -0.69
C HIS A 696 -13.93 20.65 -0.46
N GLY A 697 -15.04 20.75 -1.20
CA GLY A 697 -16.01 21.85 -1.13
C GLY A 697 -16.30 22.53 -2.49
N SER A 698 -15.77 21.98 -3.60
CA SER A 698 -16.05 22.40 -4.98
C SER A 698 -17.56 22.44 -5.26
N GLU A 699 -18.30 21.43 -4.79
CA GLU A 699 -19.74 21.31 -5.03
C GLU A 699 -20.55 22.28 -4.17
N ASN A 700 -20.13 22.53 -2.93
CA ASN A 700 -20.72 23.56 -2.06
C ASN A 700 -20.51 24.96 -2.68
N TYR A 701 -19.32 25.24 -3.22
CA TYR A 701 -19.01 26.50 -3.91
C TYR A 701 -19.88 26.66 -5.17
N ALA A 702 -19.99 25.61 -5.97
CA ALA A 702 -20.86 25.55 -7.14
C ALA A 702 -22.35 25.36 -6.82
N ARG A 703 -22.74 25.37 -5.54
CA ARG A 703 -24.12 25.18 -5.02
C ARG A 703 -24.85 24.00 -5.65
N PHE A 704 -24.12 22.89 -5.86
CA PHE A 704 -24.63 21.62 -6.42
C PHE A 704 -25.31 21.75 -7.80
N VAL A 705 -24.98 22.77 -8.60
CA VAL A 705 -25.61 23.03 -9.93
C VAL A 705 -25.43 21.87 -10.93
N LYS A 706 -24.39 21.03 -10.77
CA LYS A 706 -24.17 19.80 -11.56
C LYS A 706 -24.81 18.54 -10.96
N GLY A 707 -25.43 18.63 -9.78
CA GLY A 707 -25.77 17.49 -8.93
C GLY A 707 -24.69 17.20 -7.87
N LEU A 708 -24.88 16.09 -7.14
CA LEU A 708 -23.94 15.57 -6.14
C LEU A 708 -22.93 14.62 -6.79
N TYR A 709 -21.69 14.63 -6.32
CA TYR A 709 -20.57 13.78 -6.79
C TYR A 709 -20.20 13.97 -8.27
N ALA A 710 -20.38 15.19 -8.77
CA ALA A 710 -20.01 15.61 -10.11
C ALA A 710 -18.59 16.22 -10.19
N ASP A 711 -18.12 16.84 -9.10
CA ASP A 711 -16.80 17.48 -9.00
C ASP A 711 -16.00 16.99 -7.76
N ASP A 712 -16.67 16.64 -6.66
CA ASP A 712 -16.04 16.17 -5.42
C ASP A 712 -16.32 14.68 -5.14
N GLN A 713 -15.28 13.93 -4.81
CA GLN A 713 -15.44 12.58 -4.28
C GLN A 713 -16.00 12.61 -2.85
N SER A 714 -16.78 11.58 -2.49
CA SER A 714 -17.35 11.47 -1.15
C SER A 714 -16.25 11.46 -0.07
N VAL A 715 -16.52 12.08 1.08
CA VAL A 715 -15.60 12.09 2.23
C VAL A 715 -15.22 10.65 2.64
N GLY A 716 -16.18 9.72 2.59
CA GLY A 716 -15.94 8.30 2.82
C GLY A 716 -14.90 7.70 1.88
N GLN A 717 -15.06 7.88 0.56
CA GLN A 717 -14.09 7.37 -0.43
C GLN A 717 -12.68 7.91 -0.21
N ASN A 718 -12.55 9.21 0.12
CA ASN A 718 -11.24 9.81 0.38
C ASN A 718 -10.60 9.28 1.68
N VAL A 719 -11.38 9.05 2.75
CA VAL A 719 -10.89 8.43 3.99
C VAL A 719 -10.53 6.96 3.75
N SER A 720 -11.32 6.22 2.95
CA SER A 720 -10.98 4.86 2.50
C SER A 720 -9.68 4.83 1.72
N LEU A 721 -9.45 5.76 0.78
CA LEU A 721 -8.18 5.84 0.05
C LEU A 721 -6.99 6.07 1.00
N ILE A 722 -7.10 6.88 2.06
CA ILE A 722 -6.02 7.02 3.06
C ILE A 722 -5.83 5.72 3.88
N HIS A 723 -6.93 5.04 4.22
CA HIS A 723 -6.94 3.77 4.95
C HIS A 723 -6.32 2.63 4.14
N GLU A 724 -6.58 2.60 2.83
CA GLU A 724 -6.03 1.66 1.85
C GLU A 724 -4.57 2.00 1.52
N ALA A 725 -4.23 3.29 1.34
CA ALA A 725 -2.90 3.81 1.01
C ALA A 725 -1.84 3.63 2.09
N ILE A 726 -2.20 2.98 3.17
CA ILE A 726 -1.26 2.30 4.05
C ILE A 726 -0.69 1.02 3.29
N ARG A 727 -0.56 1.05 1.90
CA ARG A 727 -0.16 0.00 0.88
C ARG A 727 0.84 0.36 -0.31
N ASP A 728 0.51 0.32 -1.64
CA ASP A 728 1.36 -0.22 -2.80
C ASP A 728 1.90 0.71 -4.00
N VAL A 729 2.79 0.23 -4.94
CA VAL A 729 3.75 1.02 -5.84
C VAL A 729 4.23 0.34 -7.23
N VAL A 730 4.78 1.08 -8.28
CA VAL A 730 4.59 0.86 -9.80
C VAL A 730 5.66 1.44 -10.93
N ARG A 731 6.00 0.92 -12.21
CA ARG A 731 7.13 1.38 -13.25
C ARG A 731 7.03 1.43 -14.87
N SER A 732 7.92 2.19 -15.65
CA SER A 732 8.07 2.25 -17.20
C SER A 732 9.43 2.70 -17.96
N SER A 733 9.95 2.14 -19.11
CA SER A 733 11.06 2.71 -20.05
C SER A 733 11.20 2.07 -21.50
N TYR A 734 12.03 2.62 -22.46
CA TYR A 734 12.29 2.12 -23.89
C TYR A 734 13.63 2.48 -24.63
N SER A 735 13.92 1.83 -25.78
CA SER A 735 15.15 2.00 -26.63
C SER A 735 15.11 2.89 -27.88
N ASP A 736 14.05 2.88 -28.69
CA ASP A 736 13.99 3.74 -29.87
C ASP A 736 13.71 5.18 -29.42
N SER A 737 14.49 6.16 -29.86
CA SER A 737 14.37 7.54 -29.35
C SER A 737 12.97 8.14 -29.55
N PHE A 738 12.22 7.71 -30.58
CA PHE A 738 10.81 8.06 -30.74
C PHE A 738 9.94 7.42 -29.65
N TYR A 739 10.11 6.12 -29.35
CA TYR A 739 9.37 5.46 -28.27
C TYR A 739 9.78 5.94 -26.88
N THR A 740 11.06 6.23 -26.61
CA THR A 740 11.51 6.80 -25.33
C THR A 740 10.89 8.19 -25.12
N LYS A 741 10.86 9.03 -26.16
CA LYS A 741 10.18 10.34 -26.13
C LYS A 741 8.67 10.20 -25.98
N LEU A 742 8.03 9.35 -26.79
CA LEU A 742 6.58 9.12 -26.73
C LEU A 742 6.16 8.51 -25.39
N ALA A 743 7.02 7.72 -24.75
CA ALA A 743 6.78 7.19 -23.41
C ALA A 743 6.95 8.27 -22.34
N ARG A 744 7.92 9.19 -22.45
CA ARG A 744 8.04 10.33 -21.53
C ARG A 744 6.87 11.33 -21.71
N ASP A 745 6.36 11.51 -22.93
CA ASP A 745 5.06 12.16 -23.21
C ASP A 745 3.90 11.40 -22.54
N ALA A 746 3.84 10.06 -22.69
CA ALA A 746 2.80 9.21 -22.11
C ALA A 746 2.81 9.23 -20.58
N ILE A 747 3.97 9.11 -19.96
CA ILE A 747 4.22 9.22 -18.52
C ILE A 747 3.76 10.59 -18.00
N LYS A 748 4.09 11.66 -18.72
CA LYS A 748 3.67 13.02 -18.36
C LYS A 748 2.15 13.18 -18.44
N SER A 749 1.49 12.54 -19.39
CA SER A 749 0.02 12.52 -19.49
C SER A 749 -0.61 11.56 -18.47
N TRP A 750 -0.02 10.40 -18.17
CA TRP A 750 -0.45 9.53 -17.09
C TRP A 750 -0.38 10.19 -15.71
N LYS A 751 0.61 11.06 -15.49
CA LYS A 751 0.73 11.94 -14.32
C LYS A 751 -0.32 13.07 -14.29
N ASN A 752 -1.06 13.30 -15.37
CA ASN A 752 -2.19 14.23 -15.40
C ASN A 752 -3.44 13.57 -14.77
N ARG A 753 -3.54 13.64 -13.44
CA ARG A 753 -4.64 13.02 -12.70
C ARG A 753 -6.03 13.61 -13.01
N GLU A 754 -6.12 14.82 -13.56
CA GLU A 754 -7.39 15.38 -14.05
C GLU A 754 -7.97 14.61 -15.26
N GLU A 755 -7.12 13.91 -16.00
CA GLU A 755 -7.46 13.19 -17.23
C GLU A 755 -7.42 11.67 -17.05
N TRP A 756 -6.52 11.16 -16.20
CA TRP A 756 -6.26 9.72 -16.01
C TRP A 756 -6.34 9.22 -14.56
N GLY A 757 -6.61 10.10 -13.58
CA GLY A 757 -6.79 9.73 -12.18
C GLY A 757 -5.59 9.01 -11.57
N ASP A 758 -5.85 8.08 -10.66
CA ASP A 758 -4.84 7.30 -9.94
C ASP A 758 -4.32 6.08 -10.74
N THR A 759 -4.60 6.02 -12.04
CA THR A 759 -4.25 4.90 -12.92
C THR A 759 -2.73 4.63 -13.02
N TYR A 760 -1.88 5.60 -12.68
CA TYR A 760 -0.42 5.53 -12.75
C TYR A 760 0.23 5.92 -11.42
N HIS A 761 1.26 5.18 -11.05
CA HIS A 761 2.03 5.30 -9.80
C HIS A 761 3.53 5.06 -10.09
N GLU A 762 4.47 5.36 -9.18
CA GLU A 762 5.91 5.51 -9.52
C GLU A 762 6.87 4.80 -8.55
N SER A 763 7.73 3.92 -9.07
CA SER A 763 8.66 3.02 -8.34
C SER A 763 10.01 2.81 -9.02
N GLY A 764 10.17 3.31 -10.25
CA GLY A 764 11.43 3.24 -10.98
C GLY A 764 11.70 1.90 -11.68
N VAL A 765 12.73 1.90 -12.51
CA VAL A 765 12.89 1.02 -13.68
C VAL A 765 14.21 0.28 -13.60
N VAL A 766 14.23 -0.99 -13.21
CA VAL A 766 15.46 -1.79 -13.44
C VAL A 766 15.43 -2.33 -14.86
N VAL A 767 16.29 -1.77 -15.71
CA VAL A 767 16.65 -2.32 -17.02
C VAL A 767 17.91 -3.16 -16.86
N LEU A 768 17.88 -4.39 -17.36
CA LEU A 768 19.02 -5.31 -17.40
C LEU A 768 19.40 -5.64 -18.85
N GLY A 769 20.65 -6.07 -19.04
CA GLY A 769 21.18 -6.55 -20.32
C GLY A 769 22.27 -5.67 -20.94
N ILE A 770 22.68 -4.58 -20.28
CA ILE A 770 23.67 -3.63 -20.83
C ILE A 770 25.02 -4.31 -21.07
N SER A 771 25.66 -3.96 -22.19
CA SER A 771 26.98 -4.41 -22.65
C SER A 771 27.16 -5.93 -22.89
N LYS A 772 26.09 -6.73 -22.85
CA LYS A 772 26.10 -8.17 -23.23
C LYS A 772 25.56 -8.38 -24.65
N THR A 773 26.29 -7.89 -25.66
CA THR A 773 26.08 -8.17 -27.10
C THR A 773 24.70 -7.79 -27.69
N GLN A 774 23.92 -6.94 -27.03
CA GLN A 774 22.62 -6.45 -27.56
C GLN A 774 22.52 -4.92 -27.52
N ALA A 775 22.16 -4.32 -28.66
CA ALA A 775 22.03 -2.87 -28.78
C ALA A 775 20.84 -2.29 -27.99
N TYR A 776 19.71 -3.00 -27.88
CA TYR A 776 18.45 -2.43 -27.36
C TYR A 776 18.55 -1.86 -25.94
N ALA A 777 19.23 -2.55 -25.01
CA ALA A 777 19.39 -2.06 -23.64
C ALA A 777 20.34 -0.85 -23.56
N ASP A 778 21.39 -0.85 -24.38
CA ASP A 778 22.39 0.21 -24.46
C ASP A 778 21.78 1.47 -25.10
N ASP A 779 21.06 1.33 -26.21
CA ASP A 779 20.32 2.41 -26.90
C ASP A 779 19.23 3.01 -26.00
N ALA A 780 18.53 2.19 -25.20
CA ALA A 780 17.58 2.67 -24.19
C ALA A 780 18.23 3.56 -23.15
N TYR A 781 19.38 3.14 -22.63
CA TYR A 781 20.13 3.94 -21.70
C TYR A 781 20.57 5.26 -22.33
N GLN A 782 21.15 5.25 -23.54
CA GLN A 782 21.58 6.48 -24.21
C GLN A 782 20.41 7.43 -24.51
N ASN A 783 19.23 6.90 -24.87
CA ASN A 783 18.05 7.73 -25.13
C ASN A 783 17.39 8.28 -23.86
N ASP A 784 17.31 7.50 -22.77
CA ASP A 784 16.87 8.03 -21.47
C ASP A 784 17.87 9.08 -20.92
N VAL A 785 19.19 8.91 -21.13
CA VAL A 785 20.22 9.93 -20.82
C VAL A 785 20.01 11.19 -21.66
N ALA A 786 19.89 11.05 -22.98
CA ALA A 786 19.73 12.19 -23.90
C ALA A 786 18.42 12.98 -23.68
N LEU A 787 17.39 12.32 -23.13
CA LEU A 787 16.11 12.93 -22.75
C LEU A 787 16.04 13.31 -21.25
N GLY A 788 17.17 13.33 -20.55
CA GLY A 788 17.31 13.85 -19.20
C GLY A 788 16.52 13.08 -18.14
N ALA A 789 16.47 11.75 -18.23
CA ALA A 789 15.84 10.91 -17.20
C ALA A 789 16.70 10.84 -15.93
N LYS A 790 16.06 10.67 -14.76
CA LYS A 790 16.76 10.36 -13.51
C LYS A 790 17.30 8.93 -13.53
N LEU A 791 18.53 8.76 -14.02
CA LEU A 791 19.19 7.45 -14.13
C LEU A 791 20.25 7.23 -13.05
N THR A 792 20.23 6.05 -12.43
CA THR A 792 21.33 5.51 -11.62
C THR A 792 21.97 4.34 -12.38
N PRO A 793 23.24 4.43 -12.82
CA PRO A 793 23.91 3.33 -13.52
C PRO A 793 24.21 2.16 -12.58
N LEU A 794 23.95 0.93 -13.04
CA LEU A 794 24.11 -0.31 -12.26
C LEU A 794 25.16 -1.20 -12.94
N ALA A 795 26.43 -0.81 -12.81
CA ALA A 795 27.53 -1.32 -13.62
C ALA A 795 27.90 -2.81 -13.43
N ASN A 796 27.33 -3.47 -12.41
CA ASN A 796 27.53 -4.90 -12.14
C ASN A 796 26.37 -5.44 -11.27
N GLY A 797 26.33 -6.75 -11.04
CA GLY A 797 25.29 -7.40 -10.24
C GLY A 797 25.16 -6.91 -8.79
N GLU A 798 26.23 -6.37 -8.19
CA GLU A 798 26.16 -5.77 -6.85
C GLU A 798 25.47 -4.41 -6.88
N ALA A 799 25.82 -3.56 -7.85
CA ALA A 799 25.11 -2.31 -8.09
C ALA A 799 23.63 -2.56 -8.46
N ILE A 800 23.32 -3.59 -9.26
CA ILE A 800 21.92 -3.91 -9.60
C ILE A 800 21.08 -4.17 -8.33
N ARG A 801 21.63 -4.86 -7.33
CA ARG A 801 20.93 -5.13 -6.06
C ARG A 801 20.66 -3.88 -5.21
N THR A 802 21.29 -2.72 -5.48
CA THR A 802 20.99 -1.47 -4.77
C THR A 802 19.85 -0.66 -5.39
N ALA A 803 19.44 -0.99 -6.62
CA ALA A 803 18.28 -0.37 -7.29
C ALA A 803 16.95 -1.03 -6.90
N PHE A 804 17.00 -2.28 -6.47
CA PHE A 804 15.92 -2.88 -5.69
C PHE A 804 15.96 -2.34 -4.27
N PRO A 805 14.84 -2.37 -3.54
CA PRO A 805 14.90 -2.34 -2.09
C PRO A 805 15.97 -3.36 -1.61
N PRO A 806 16.83 -3.04 -0.61
CA PRO A 806 17.79 -3.96 0.06
C PRO A 806 17.16 -5.17 0.80
N GLN A 807 16.02 -5.61 0.30
CA GLN A 807 14.92 -6.24 1.02
C GLN A 807 13.95 -6.99 0.11
N VAL A 808 14.37 -7.27 -1.13
CA VAL A 808 13.63 -8.02 -2.16
C VAL A 808 14.53 -9.11 -2.71
N PRO A 809 14.16 -10.42 -2.68
CA PRO A 809 15.07 -11.51 -2.98
C PRO A 809 15.44 -11.52 -4.45
N THR A 810 16.52 -10.83 -4.76
CA THR A 810 17.09 -10.78 -6.09
C THR A 810 18.11 -11.88 -6.29
N ALA A 811 18.33 -12.28 -7.55
CA ALA A 811 19.47 -13.11 -7.88
C ALA A 811 20.81 -12.40 -7.60
N SER A 812 21.91 -13.14 -7.73
CA SER A 812 23.25 -12.57 -7.71
C SER A 812 23.48 -11.54 -8.82
N PHE A 813 22.70 -11.61 -9.92
CA PHE A 813 22.90 -10.86 -11.15
C PHE A 813 24.35 -10.96 -11.66
N GLU A 814 24.97 -12.13 -11.48
CA GLU A 814 26.33 -12.40 -11.95
C GLU A 814 26.44 -12.16 -13.47
N ASP A 815 27.57 -11.57 -13.87
CA ASP A 815 27.84 -11.07 -15.21
C ASP A 815 26.75 -10.18 -15.83
N SER A 816 25.91 -9.51 -15.02
CA SER A 816 24.84 -8.63 -15.50
C SER A 816 25.15 -7.16 -15.18
N SER A 817 24.73 -6.24 -16.06
CA SER A 817 24.76 -4.80 -15.82
C SER A 817 23.51 -4.13 -16.38
N GLY A 818 23.22 -2.90 -15.94
CA GLY A 818 21.95 -2.23 -16.24
C GLY A 818 21.87 -0.80 -15.71
N TYR A 819 20.65 -0.30 -15.54
CA TYR A 819 20.37 0.99 -14.90
C TYR A 819 19.02 1.02 -14.18
N LEU A 820 18.88 1.92 -13.20
CA LEU A 820 17.61 2.34 -12.63
C LEU A 820 17.16 3.64 -13.31
N ASN A 821 15.97 3.71 -13.93
CA ASN A 821 15.31 4.98 -14.27
C ASN A 821 14.21 5.28 -13.25
N SER A 822 14.32 6.36 -12.48
CA SER A 822 13.40 6.64 -11.37
C SER A 822 12.18 7.51 -11.72
N ASP A 823 12.06 8.04 -12.94
CA ASP A 823 10.99 9.00 -13.35
C ASP A 823 9.62 8.36 -13.67
N SER A 824 9.40 7.11 -13.27
CA SER A 824 8.80 6.13 -14.17
C SER A 824 7.90 5.10 -13.49
N GLY A 825 6.77 4.76 -14.15
CA GLY A 825 5.55 4.18 -13.57
C GLY A 825 4.70 3.28 -14.51
N TRP A 826 4.12 2.21 -13.99
CA TRP A 826 3.17 1.29 -14.68
C TRP A 826 1.76 1.87 -14.61
N ALA A 827 0.84 1.34 -15.43
CA ALA A 827 -0.51 1.86 -15.53
C ALA A 827 -1.58 0.76 -15.50
N ASN A 828 -2.60 0.93 -14.67
CA ASN A 828 -3.76 0.04 -14.57
C ASN A 828 -4.69 0.21 -15.79
N ALA A 829 -4.45 -0.53 -16.88
CA ALA A 829 -5.17 -0.30 -18.13
C ALA A 829 -6.70 -0.47 -17.99
N GLY A 830 -7.19 -1.31 -17.08
CA GLY A 830 -8.63 -1.48 -16.85
C GLY A 830 -9.30 -0.19 -16.38
N GLN A 831 -8.66 0.52 -15.46
CA GLN A 831 -9.09 1.84 -14.99
C GLN A 831 -8.98 2.89 -16.10
N GLY A 832 -7.82 3.00 -16.76
CA GLY A 832 -7.59 3.98 -17.83
C GLY A 832 -8.52 3.83 -19.03
N ILE A 833 -8.86 2.60 -19.43
CA ILE A 833 -9.83 2.35 -20.52
C ILE A 833 -11.25 2.71 -20.07
N THR A 834 -11.62 2.44 -18.82
CA THR A 834 -12.94 2.82 -18.27
C THR A 834 -13.10 4.35 -18.23
N MET A 835 -12.04 5.07 -17.86
CA MET A 835 -12.01 6.54 -17.91
C MET A 835 -12.09 7.06 -19.35
N MET A 836 -11.33 6.48 -20.30
CA MET A 836 -11.39 6.85 -21.72
C MET A 836 -12.79 6.63 -22.32
N ILE A 837 -13.43 5.48 -22.07
CA ILE A 837 -14.79 5.19 -22.55
C ILE A 837 -15.78 6.25 -22.03
N SER A 838 -15.68 6.60 -20.76
CA SER A 838 -16.50 7.65 -20.13
C SER A 838 -16.24 9.04 -20.74
N LYS A 839 -14.98 9.33 -21.10
CA LYS A 839 -14.59 10.56 -21.81
C LYS A 839 -15.13 10.62 -23.23
N VAL A 840 -15.09 9.51 -23.98
CA VAL A 840 -15.66 9.43 -25.34
C VAL A 840 -17.17 9.65 -25.31
N ILE A 841 -17.88 9.06 -24.33
CA ILE A 841 -19.33 9.26 -24.16
C ILE A 841 -19.67 10.71 -23.80
N SER A 842 -18.94 11.34 -22.88
CA SER A 842 -19.16 12.75 -22.51
C SER A 842 -18.81 13.75 -23.63
N LEU A 843 -17.95 13.38 -24.58
CA LEU A 843 -17.69 14.13 -25.82
C LEU A 843 -18.71 13.86 -26.94
N GLY A 844 -19.80 13.13 -26.66
CA GLY A 844 -20.88 12.84 -27.61
C GLY A 844 -20.65 11.62 -28.52
N GLY A 845 -19.54 10.89 -28.31
CA GLY A 845 -19.28 9.61 -28.98
C GLY A 845 -20.21 8.50 -28.48
N LYS A 846 -20.57 7.58 -29.37
CA LYS A 846 -21.47 6.45 -29.04
C LYS A 846 -20.68 5.16 -28.92
N VAL A 847 -20.64 4.60 -27.71
CA VAL A 847 -20.13 3.25 -27.44
C VAL A 847 -21.31 2.28 -27.36
N VAL A 848 -21.30 1.22 -28.17
CA VAL A 848 -22.44 0.29 -28.30
C VAL A 848 -22.03 -1.11 -27.79
N PRO A 849 -22.23 -1.43 -26.51
CA PRO A 849 -21.86 -2.73 -25.95
C PRO A 849 -22.75 -3.85 -26.49
N GLY A 850 -22.21 -5.07 -26.53
CA GLY A 850 -22.96 -6.29 -26.91
C GLY A 850 -23.16 -6.50 -28.43
N LYS A 851 -22.67 -5.59 -29.28
CA LYS A 851 -22.65 -5.77 -30.74
C LYS A 851 -21.33 -6.38 -31.18
N SER A 852 -21.37 -7.56 -31.80
CA SER A 852 -20.19 -8.18 -32.43
C SER A 852 -20.23 -7.95 -33.93
N VAL A 853 -19.17 -7.34 -34.47
CA VAL A 853 -18.99 -7.09 -35.91
C VAL A 853 -18.58 -8.37 -36.61
N GLU A 854 -19.26 -8.69 -37.72
CA GLU A 854 -19.03 -9.86 -38.56
C GLU A 854 -18.08 -9.54 -39.73
N LYS A 855 -18.23 -8.35 -40.34
CA LYS A 855 -17.41 -7.90 -41.48
C LYS A 855 -17.52 -6.40 -41.72
N VAL A 856 -16.57 -5.86 -42.49
CA VAL A 856 -16.73 -4.56 -43.15
C VAL A 856 -17.77 -4.66 -44.26
N PHE A 857 -18.54 -3.59 -44.45
CA PHE A 857 -19.53 -3.48 -45.52
C PHE A 857 -18.92 -2.67 -46.67
N ARG A 858 -18.68 -3.32 -47.81
CA ARG A 858 -17.98 -2.77 -48.98
C ARG A 858 -18.93 -2.56 -50.15
N ASP A 859 -18.71 -1.47 -50.87
CA ASP A 859 -19.26 -1.23 -52.21
C ASP A 859 -18.24 -1.70 -53.24
N ASP A 860 -18.41 -2.94 -53.72
CA ASP A 860 -17.51 -3.57 -54.69
C ASP A 860 -17.51 -2.84 -56.05
N SER A 861 -18.53 -2.03 -56.35
CA SER A 861 -18.59 -1.23 -57.59
C SER A 861 -17.74 0.04 -57.51
N ALA A 862 -17.53 0.57 -56.30
CA ALA A 862 -16.67 1.72 -56.02
C ALA A 862 -15.33 1.35 -55.36
N GLY A 863 -15.10 0.05 -55.10
CA GLY A 863 -13.89 -0.48 -54.46
C GLY A 863 -13.74 -0.13 -52.97
N ARG A 864 -14.76 0.45 -52.33
CA ARG A 864 -14.61 1.23 -51.09
C ARG A 864 -15.48 0.73 -49.93
N THR A 865 -14.98 0.86 -48.70
CA THR A 865 -15.73 0.54 -47.49
C THR A 865 -16.74 1.65 -47.16
N ILE A 866 -17.96 1.26 -46.78
CA ILE A 866 -19.07 2.18 -46.48
C ILE A 866 -19.72 1.95 -45.11
N GLY A 867 -19.26 0.97 -44.34
CA GLY A 867 -19.76 0.68 -43.00
C GLY A 867 -19.25 -0.63 -42.42
N VAL A 868 -19.93 -1.13 -41.37
CA VAL A 868 -19.72 -2.46 -40.79
C VAL A 868 -21.05 -3.18 -40.54
N GLN A 869 -21.05 -4.51 -40.64
CA GLN A 869 -22.19 -5.38 -40.36
C GLN A 869 -21.93 -6.21 -39.10
N CYS A 870 -22.94 -6.36 -38.23
CA CYS A 870 -22.92 -7.19 -37.03
C CYS A 870 -23.63 -8.55 -37.26
N HIS A 871 -23.23 -9.56 -36.49
CA HIS A 871 -23.82 -10.92 -36.57
C HIS A 871 -25.32 -11.00 -36.23
N ASP A 872 -25.90 -9.97 -35.60
CA ASP A 872 -27.34 -9.86 -35.38
C ASP A 872 -28.11 -9.18 -36.54
N GLY A 873 -27.43 -8.93 -37.66
CA GLY A 873 -27.97 -8.28 -38.85
C GLY A 873 -27.94 -6.75 -38.82
N THR A 874 -27.50 -6.12 -37.71
CA THR A 874 -27.37 -4.65 -37.65
C THR A 874 -26.27 -4.16 -38.59
N VAL A 875 -26.53 -3.09 -39.35
CA VAL A 875 -25.52 -2.39 -40.16
C VAL A 875 -25.30 -0.99 -39.60
N TYR A 876 -24.04 -0.53 -39.60
CA TYR A 876 -23.64 0.81 -39.22
C TYR A 876 -22.85 1.45 -40.36
N ASP A 877 -23.45 2.42 -41.04
CA ASP A 877 -22.82 3.17 -42.14
C ASP A 877 -21.73 4.13 -41.62
N ALA A 878 -20.64 4.27 -42.37
CA ALA A 878 -19.52 5.15 -42.03
C ALA A 878 -18.79 5.67 -43.28
N SER A 879 -18.39 6.95 -43.26
CA SER A 879 -17.54 7.54 -44.30
C SER A 879 -16.06 7.19 -44.17
N LEU A 880 -15.66 6.68 -43.00
CA LEU A 880 -14.33 6.16 -42.71
C LEU A 880 -14.49 5.07 -41.62
N VAL A 881 -14.02 3.85 -41.91
CA VAL A 881 -13.94 2.77 -40.93
C VAL A 881 -12.49 2.67 -40.44
N ILE A 882 -12.29 2.75 -39.11
CA ILE A 882 -10.99 2.57 -38.47
C ILE A 882 -11.01 1.25 -37.70
N ILE A 883 -10.18 0.29 -38.10
CA ILE A 883 -10.07 -1.02 -37.47
C ILE A 883 -8.96 -0.97 -36.42
N ALA A 884 -9.37 -1.02 -35.14
CA ALA A 884 -8.52 -1.04 -33.96
C ALA A 884 -8.70 -2.32 -33.13
N THR A 885 -9.06 -3.44 -33.78
CA THR A 885 -9.34 -4.74 -33.14
C THR A 885 -8.10 -5.51 -32.66
N GLY A 886 -6.91 -4.91 -32.77
CA GLY A 886 -5.67 -5.52 -32.32
C GLY A 886 -5.43 -6.88 -32.96
N SER A 887 -5.11 -7.88 -32.13
CA SER A 887 -4.79 -9.24 -32.55
C SER A 887 -5.94 -10.03 -33.18
N TRP A 888 -7.18 -9.57 -33.06
CA TRP A 888 -8.32 -10.18 -33.78
C TRP A 888 -8.39 -9.76 -35.24
N THR A 889 -7.71 -8.68 -35.64
CA THR A 889 -7.82 -8.09 -36.98
C THR A 889 -7.64 -9.10 -38.13
N PRO A 890 -6.66 -10.03 -38.11
CA PRO A 890 -6.48 -10.99 -39.21
C PRO A 890 -7.61 -12.02 -39.33
N SER A 891 -8.20 -12.43 -38.22
CA SER A 891 -9.19 -13.52 -38.15
C SER A 891 -10.64 -13.04 -38.14
N ALA A 892 -10.89 -11.80 -37.67
CA ALA A 892 -12.18 -11.13 -37.79
C ALA A 892 -12.39 -10.51 -39.19
N PHE A 893 -11.29 -10.17 -39.90
CA PHE A 893 -11.37 -9.52 -41.22
C PHE A 893 -10.34 -10.07 -42.25
N PRO A 894 -10.31 -11.39 -42.52
CA PRO A 894 -9.31 -12.00 -43.40
C PRO A 894 -9.37 -11.47 -44.85
N ASP A 895 -10.55 -11.07 -45.31
CA ASP A 895 -10.80 -10.62 -46.69
C ASP A 895 -10.26 -9.21 -47.01
N ILE A 896 -9.81 -8.45 -46.01
CA ILE A 896 -9.46 -7.03 -46.20
C ILE A 896 -8.19 -6.83 -47.04
N THR A 897 -7.19 -7.70 -46.91
CA THR A 897 -5.88 -7.49 -47.57
C THR A 897 -5.17 -8.77 -48.03
N PRO A 898 -5.68 -9.45 -49.09
CA PRO A 898 -4.93 -10.50 -49.79
C PRO A 898 -3.55 -10.01 -50.22
N GLY A 899 -2.49 -10.71 -49.79
CA GLY A 899 -1.09 -10.41 -50.14
C GLY A 899 -0.38 -9.34 -49.28
N TYR A 900 -1.13 -8.44 -48.62
CA TYR A 900 -0.54 -7.37 -47.78
C TYR A 900 -0.61 -7.66 -46.29
N THR A 901 -1.60 -8.42 -45.83
CA THR A 901 -1.67 -8.91 -44.45
C THR A 901 -2.03 -10.40 -44.45
N SER A 902 -1.03 -11.26 -44.63
CA SER A 902 -1.08 -12.59 -43.98
C SER A 902 -0.88 -12.36 -42.48
N GLY A 903 -1.89 -11.75 -41.87
CA GLY A 903 -1.85 -11.21 -40.52
C GLY A 903 -1.65 -12.34 -39.53
N LEU A 904 -0.55 -12.26 -38.81
CA LEU A 904 -0.14 -13.24 -37.84
C LEU A 904 -0.67 -12.73 -36.49
N SER A 905 -1.53 -13.49 -35.82
CA SER A 905 -1.84 -13.20 -34.41
C SER A 905 -0.86 -14.02 -33.59
N THR A 906 0.13 -13.39 -32.92
CA THR A 906 1.02 -14.13 -32.01
C THR A 906 0.57 -14.01 -30.56
N GLY A 907 0.74 -15.07 -29.81
CA GLY A 907 0.39 -15.20 -28.42
C GLY A 907 1.67 -15.26 -27.60
N GLN A 908 1.97 -14.22 -26.81
CA GLN A 908 3.01 -14.35 -25.79
C GLN A 908 2.42 -14.97 -24.52
N CYS A 909 3.24 -15.81 -23.92
CA CYS A 909 2.98 -16.50 -22.68
C CYS A 909 3.15 -15.56 -21.48
N LEU A 910 2.05 -15.30 -20.75
CA LEU A 910 2.10 -14.56 -19.49
C LEU A 910 1.64 -15.43 -18.31
N ALA A 911 2.30 -15.23 -17.18
CA ALA A 911 1.85 -15.69 -15.87
C ALA A 911 1.72 -14.46 -14.96
N MET A 912 0.57 -14.31 -14.32
CA MET A 912 0.47 -13.45 -13.14
C MET A 912 1.01 -14.19 -11.91
N ILE A 913 1.05 -13.52 -10.76
CA ILE A 913 1.35 -14.08 -9.44
C ILE A 913 0.59 -13.17 -8.42
N GLN A 914 -0.67 -13.49 -8.11
CA GLN A 914 -1.33 -13.11 -6.84
C GLN A 914 -0.43 -13.51 -5.68
N LEU A 915 0.29 -12.54 -5.16
CA LEU A 915 0.87 -12.60 -3.85
C LEU A 915 -0.30 -12.42 -2.85
N SER A 916 -0.29 -13.10 -1.71
CA SER A 916 -1.10 -12.61 -0.57
C SER A 916 -0.50 -11.27 -0.12
N GLU A 917 -1.22 -10.54 0.73
CA GLU A 917 -0.95 -9.14 1.10
C GLU A 917 0.50 -8.78 1.43
N GLU A 918 1.32 -9.72 1.88
CA GLU A 918 2.67 -9.40 2.33
C GLU A 918 3.81 -9.74 1.36
N GLU A 919 3.92 -10.89 0.65
CA GLU A 919 4.79 -10.87 -0.56
C GLU A 919 4.34 -9.69 -1.45
N ALA A 920 3.03 -9.35 -1.48
CA ALA A 920 2.57 -8.14 -2.12
C ALA A 920 3.25 -6.89 -1.53
N ALA A 921 3.14 -6.66 -0.22
CA ALA A 921 3.85 -5.60 0.49
C ALA A 921 5.40 -5.70 0.49
N LEU A 922 6.00 -6.77 -0.05
CA LEU A 922 7.43 -6.95 -0.33
C LEU A 922 7.77 -6.47 -1.74
N TYR A 923 7.05 -6.97 -2.74
CA TYR A 923 7.37 -6.65 -4.12
C TYR A 923 6.74 -5.33 -4.59
N LYS A 924 5.82 -4.71 -3.84
CA LYS A 924 5.17 -3.43 -4.17
C LYS A 924 6.15 -2.29 -4.47
N ASP A 925 7.16 -2.15 -3.63
CA ASP A 925 8.11 -1.04 -3.64
C ASP A 925 9.31 -1.41 -4.53
N CYS A 926 9.21 -2.52 -5.29
CA CYS A 926 10.16 -2.85 -6.32
C CYS A 926 10.04 -1.88 -7.50
N PRO A 927 11.16 -1.59 -8.17
CA PRO A 927 11.10 -1.35 -9.58
C PRO A 927 10.58 -2.61 -10.29
N VAL A 928 9.61 -2.48 -11.21
CA VAL A 928 9.35 -3.53 -12.23
C VAL A 928 10.69 -3.83 -12.90
N VAL A 929 10.94 -5.09 -13.25
CA VAL A 929 12.17 -5.52 -13.92
C VAL A 929 11.89 -5.78 -15.39
N LEU A 930 12.84 -5.41 -16.23
CA LEU A 930 12.82 -5.65 -17.67
C LEU A 930 14.24 -6.01 -18.09
N ASP A 931 14.47 -7.29 -18.37
CA ASP A 931 15.71 -7.77 -18.94
C ASP A 931 15.54 -7.95 -20.45
N PHE A 932 16.18 -7.07 -21.23
CA PHE A 932 16.11 -7.17 -22.69
C PHE A 932 16.93 -8.36 -23.23
N ALA A 933 17.92 -8.85 -22.47
CA ALA A 933 18.74 -9.98 -22.92
C ALA A 933 17.94 -11.29 -23.03
N SER A 934 16.99 -11.52 -22.10
CA SER A 934 16.05 -12.65 -22.15
C SER A 934 14.67 -12.31 -22.71
N GLY A 935 14.31 -11.03 -22.75
CA GLY A 935 12.94 -10.56 -22.97
C GLY A 935 12.03 -10.69 -21.73
N PHE A 936 12.55 -11.10 -20.57
CA PHE A 936 11.72 -11.25 -19.37
C PHE A 936 11.34 -9.91 -18.75
N TYR A 937 10.06 -9.77 -18.38
CA TYR A 937 9.61 -8.65 -17.56
C TYR A 937 8.69 -9.08 -16.42
N ILE A 938 8.74 -8.36 -15.31
CA ILE A 938 7.90 -8.60 -14.13
C ILE A 938 7.53 -7.30 -13.40
N PHE A 939 6.23 -7.12 -13.17
CA PHE A 939 5.64 -5.98 -12.49
C PHE A 939 5.46 -6.22 -10.99
N PRO A 940 5.61 -5.18 -10.14
CA PRO A 940 5.15 -5.15 -8.77
C PRO A 940 3.67 -5.58 -8.66
N PRO A 941 3.30 -6.12 -7.50
CA PRO A 941 1.94 -6.45 -7.16
C PRO A 941 1.09 -5.20 -7.10
N THR A 942 -0.17 -5.41 -7.45
CA THR A 942 -1.18 -4.36 -7.52
C THR A 942 -2.02 -4.37 -6.25
N GLU A 943 -2.99 -3.46 -6.09
CA GLU A 943 -3.78 -3.29 -4.85
C GLU A 943 -4.50 -4.57 -4.39
N LYS A 944 -4.76 -5.49 -5.31
CA LYS A 944 -5.37 -6.81 -5.02
C LYS A 944 -4.33 -7.88 -4.70
N GLY A 945 -3.04 -7.59 -4.85
CA GLY A 945 -1.87 -8.44 -4.60
C GLY A 945 -1.24 -9.08 -5.85
N ILE A 946 -1.68 -8.76 -7.07
CA ILE A 946 -1.27 -9.49 -8.28
C ILE A 946 -0.02 -8.90 -8.93
N ILE A 947 1.12 -9.57 -8.81
CA ILE A 947 2.26 -9.42 -9.73
C ILE A 947 1.87 -9.89 -11.12
N LYS A 948 2.51 -9.35 -12.16
CA LYS A 948 2.40 -9.87 -13.52
C LYS A 948 3.76 -10.03 -14.20
N MET A 949 4.01 -11.15 -14.88
CA MET A 949 5.19 -11.33 -15.72
C MET A 949 4.84 -11.92 -17.08
N ALA A 950 5.72 -11.70 -18.06
CA ALA A 950 5.67 -12.41 -19.33
C ALA A 950 7.08 -12.57 -19.91
N MET A 951 7.16 -13.39 -20.96
CA MET A 951 8.27 -13.37 -21.88
C MET A 951 7.91 -12.46 -23.07
N HIS A 952 8.62 -11.33 -23.21
CA HIS A 952 8.63 -10.53 -24.43
C HIS A 952 9.46 -11.24 -25.51
N VAL A 953 8.89 -12.31 -26.04
CA VAL A 953 9.45 -13.16 -27.09
C VAL A 953 8.51 -13.21 -28.28
N ALA A 954 8.90 -13.93 -29.33
CA ALA A 954 8.08 -14.16 -30.51
C ALA A 954 6.71 -14.81 -30.21
N GLY A 955 6.69 -15.93 -29.46
CA GLY A 955 5.45 -16.57 -29.03
C GLY A 955 4.80 -17.49 -30.07
N TYR A 956 3.46 -17.60 -30.02
CA TYR A 956 2.70 -18.69 -30.65
C TYR A 956 1.58 -18.23 -31.57
N THR A 957 1.44 -18.86 -32.72
CA THR A 957 0.31 -18.71 -33.65
C THR A 957 -0.74 -19.80 -33.39
N ASN A 958 -2.01 -19.56 -33.70
CA ASN A 958 -3.08 -20.55 -33.54
C ASN A 958 -3.89 -20.62 -34.85
N THR A 959 -3.30 -21.27 -35.84
CA THR A 959 -3.71 -21.22 -37.25
C THR A 959 -4.93 -22.11 -37.50
N LYS A 960 -6.12 -21.49 -37.51
CA LYS A 960 -7.38 -22.14 -37.87
C LYS A 960 -7.75 -21.73 -39.30
N GLY A 961 -7.88 -22.69 -40.21
CA GLY A 961 -8.25 -22.42 -41.62
C GLY A 961 -7.22 -21.63 -42.43
N GLY A 962 -5.96 -21.58 -41.98
CA GLY A 962 -4.88 -20.80 -42.62
C GLY A 962 -4.67 -19.39 -42.05
N VAL A 963 -5.46 -18.98 -41.04
CA VAL A 963 -5.33 -17.69 -40.36
C VAL A 963 -5.12 -17.90 -38.86
N SER A 964 -4.11 -17.24 -38.28
CA SER A 964 -3.92 -17.28 -36.82
C SER A 964 -5.06 -16.54 -36.12
N THR A 965 -5.72 -17.22 -35.18
CA THR A 965 -6.92 -16.72 -34.51
C THR A 965 -6.68 -16.67 -33.00
N PRO A 966 -6.87 -15.53 -32.31
CA PRO A 966 -6.75 -15.47 -30.86
C PRO A 966 -7.68 -16.45 -30.10
N ARG A 967 -7.32 -16.75 -28.86
CA ARG A 967 -8.04 -17.66 -27.95
C ARG A 967 -8.46 -16.94 -26.67
N THR A 968 -9.70 -17.17 -26.21
CA THR A 968 -10.28 -16.56 -25.00
C THR A 968 -11.29 -17.49 -24.32
N ILE A 969 -11.71 -17.17 -23.09
CA ILE A 969 -12.82 -17.87 -22.42
C ILE A 969 -14.10 -17.86 -23.29
N THR A 970 -14.37 -16.75 -23.98
CA THR A 970 -15.59 -16.59 -24.78
C THR A 970 -15.60 -17.45 -26.05
N THR A 971 -14.44 -17.88 -26.55
CA THR A 971 -14.32 -18.75 -27.76
C THR A 971 -14.06 -20.22 -27.42
N ASP A 972 -13.36 -20.49 -26.32
CA ASP A 972 -12.79 -21.81 -25.99
C ASP A 972 -13.25 -22.33 -24.59
N GLY A 973 -14.17 -21.63 -23.92
CA GLY A 973 -14.68 -21.97 -22.59
C GLY A 973 -13.67 -21.75 -21.45
N ASP A 974 -13.91 -22.32 -20.28
CA ASP A 974 -13.04 -22.17 -19.09
C ASP A 974 -11.57 -22.61 -19.32
N HIS A 975 -11.32 -23.39 -20.37
CA HIS A 975 -9.98 -23.85 -20.81
C HIS A 975 -9.27 -22.86 -21.77
N GLY A 976 -9.90 -21.72 -22.09
CA GLY A 976 -9.52 -20.84 -23.19
C GLY A 976 -8.30 -19.93 -23.00
N LEU A 977 -7.69 -19.90 -21.80
CA LEU A 977 -6.57 -18.99 -21.49
C LEU A 977 -5.18 -19.66 -21.38
N LEU A 978 -5.13 -20.99 -21.35
CA LEU A 978 -3.92 -21.79 -21.10
C LEU A 978 -2.83 -21.55 -22.15
N ILE A 979 -1.56 -21.65 -21.74
CA ILE A 979 -0.34 -21.45 -22.56
C ILE A 979 0.50 -22.74 -22.66
N PRO A 980 1.48 -22.87 -23.57
CA PRO A 980 2.29 -24.09 -23.68
C PRO A 980 3.09 -24.45 -22.43
N LYS A 981 3.18 -25.75 -22.12
CA LYS A 981 3.96 -26.32 -21.01
C LYS A 981 5.43 -25.83 -20.98
N SER A 982 6.05 -25.73 -22.16
CA SER A 982 7.43 -25.24 -22.34
C SER A 982 7.66 -23.83 -21.78
N ASP A 983 6.63 -22.99 -21.84
CA ASP A 983 6.77 -21.57 -21.55
C ASP A 983 6.49 -21.27 -20.08
N ILE A 984 5.76 -22.15 -19.38
CA ILE A 984 5.82 -22.22 -17.91
C ILE A 984 7.28 -22.40 -17.46
N GLN A 985 7.99 -23.35 -18.06
CA GLN A 985 9.38 -23.64 -17.71
C GLN A 985 10.30 -22.45 -18.01
N GLN A 986 10.11 -21.78 -19.15
CA GLN A 986 10.88 -20.59 -19.53
C GLN A 986 10.60 -19.39 -18.61
N LEU A 987 9.33 -19.09 -18.33
CA LEU A 987 8.91 -18.05 -17.38
C LEU A 987 9.48 -18.31 -15.98
N ARG A 988 9.38 -19.55 -15.47
CA ARG A 988 9.99 -19.95 -14.19
C ARG A 988 11.50 -19.73 -14.17
N ASN A 989 12.19 -20.08 -15.26
CA ASN A 989 13.64 -19.94 -15.34
C ASN A 989 14.09 -18.48 -15.33
N GLN A 990 13.43 -17.60 -16.07
CA GLN A 990 13.80 -16.17 -16.09
C GLN A 990 13.34 -15.42 -14.83
N LEU A 991 12.17 -15.78 -14.29
CA LEU A 991 11.76 -15.37 -12.94
C LEU A 991 12.80 -15.78 -11.89
N ARG A 992 13.54 -16.89 -12.08
CA ARG A 992 14.65 -17.30 -11.20
C ARG A 992 15.88 -16.41 -11.34
N GLY A 993 16.13 -15.85 -12.52
CA GLY A 993 17.22 -14.90 -12.79
C GLY A 993 16.99 -13.50 -12.23
N VAL A 994 15.74 -13.15 -11.92
CA VAL A 994 15.38 -11.88 -11.26
C VAL A 994 15.03 -12.08 -9.80
N TYR A 995 14.01 -12.92 -9.52
CA TYR A 995 13.49 -13.20 -8.18
C TYR A 995 13.46 -14.72 -7.88
N PRO A 996 14.58 -15.32 -7.44
CA PRO A 996 14.71 -16.75 -7.16
C PRO A 996 13.59 -17.36 -6.28
N GLY A 997 12.99 -16.56 -5.40
CA GLY A 997 11.83 -16.96 -4.58
C GLY A 997 10.54 -17.14 -5.39
N LEU A 998 10.17 -16.16 -6.22
CA LEU A 998 8.94 -16.21 -7.01
C LEU A 998 8.97 -17.31 -8.09
N ALA A 999 10.16 -17.60 -8.63
CA ALA A 999 10.42 -18.68 -9.59
C ALA A 999 9.85 -20.04 -9.17
N ARG A 1000 9.85 -20.28 -7.86
CA ARG A 1000 9.45 -21.52 -7.20
C ARG A 1000 7.98 -21.53 -6.77
N LYS A 1001 7.18 -20.54 -7.19
CA LYS A 1001 5.77 -20.44 -6.76
C LYS A 1001 4.78 -20.88 -7.86
N PRO A 1002 3.73 -21.64 -7.52
CA PRO A 1002 2.70 -22.08 -8.48
C PRO A 1002 1.99 -20.90 -9.21
N PHE A 1003 1.73 -21.08 -10.51
CA PHE A 1003 1.14 -20.11 -11.44
C PHE A 1003 -0.37 -20.40 -11.72
N SER A 1004 -1.28 -20.40 -10.74
CA SER A 1004 -2.71 -20.82 -10.92
C SER A 1004 -3.61 -20.10 -11.96
N ALA A 1005 -3.11 -19.17 -12.76
CA ALA A 1005 -3.65 -18.97 -14.09
C ALA A 1005 -2.52 -18.67 -15.07
N THR A 1006 -2.81 -18.80 -16.35
CA THR A 1006 -1.98 -18.23 -17.40
C THR A 1006 -2.89 -17.56 -18.40
N ARG A 1007 -2.30 -16.68 -19.21
CA ARG A 1007 -3.02 -16.07 -20.32
C ARG A 1007 -2.09 -15.96 -21.50
N MET A 1008 -2.56 -16.41 -22.65
CA MET A 1008 -1.97 -15.99 -23.90
C MET A 1008 -2.37 -14.52 -24.13
N CYS A 1009 -1.43 -13.59 -24.03
CA CYS A 1009 -1.65 -12.23 -24.52
C CYS A 1009 -1.50 -12.26 -26.04
N TRP A 1010 -2.54 -11.91 -26.78
CA TRP A 1010 -2.52 -11.96 -28.24
C TRP A 1010 -2.20 -10.59 -28.84
N TYR A 1011 -1.25 -10.57 -29.76
CA TYR A 1011 -0.66 -9.43 -30.44
C TYR A 1011 -0.98 -9.47 -31.95
N ALA A 1012 -0.85 -8.32 -32.62
CA ALA A 1012 -1.12 -8.15 -34.04
C ALA A 1012 0.19 -8.01 -34.84
N ASP A 1013 0.68 -9.16 -35.29
CA ASP A 1013 1.92 -9.33 -36.04
C ASP A 1013 1.61 -9.32 -37.56
N VAL A 1014 2.45 -8.73 -38.41
CA VAL A 1014 2.13 -8.56 -39.84
C VAL A 1014 3.30 -8.95 -40.74
N LEU A 1015 3.21 -10.16 -41.29
CA LEU A 1015 4.13 -10.66 -42.31
C LEU A 1015 3.77 -10.12 -43.70
N GLN A 1016 4.80 -9.70 -44.44
CA GLN A 1016 4.79 -9.62 -45.90
C GLN A 1016 5.50 -10.87 -46.46
N VAL A 1017 4.79 -11.69 -47.23
CA VAL A 1017 5.40 -12.84 -47.92
C VAL A 1017 6.05 -12.37 -49.23
N ARG A 1018 7.39 -12.32 -49.26
CA ARG A 1018 8.12 -12.37 -50.54
C ARG A 1018 8.22 -13.83 -51.01
N GLU A 1019 8.16 -14.04 -52.32
CA GLU A 1019 7.92 -15.33 -52.96
C GLU A 1019 8.94 -16.43 -52.56
N ALA A 1020 8.54 -17.32 -51.64
CA ALA A 1020 9.29 -18.51 -51.27
C ALA A 1020 8.68 -19.75 -51.95
N THR A 1021 9.42 -20.38 -52.86
CA THR A 1021 8.86 -21.33 -53.84
C THR A 1021 8.79 -22.79 -53.39
N GLN A 1022 9.21 -23.11 -52.15
CA GLN A 1022 9.05 -24.46 -51.56
C GLN A 1022 8.64 -24.40 -50.08
N VAL A 1023 7.77 -25.35 -49.68
CA VAL A 1023 7.05 -25.34 -48.40
C VAL A 1023 7.91 -25.78 -47.21
N SER A 1024 9.08 -26.40 -47.44
CA SER A 1024 9.96 -26.95 -46.40
C SER A 1024 10.85 -25.91 -45.69
N ASP A 1025 11.11 -24.77 -46.32
CA ASP A 1025 12.31 -23.95 -46.01
C ASP A 1025 11.99 -22.64 -45.27
N PHE A 1026 10.76 -22.45 -44.79
CA PHE A 1026 10.31 -21.22 -44.12
C PHE A 1026 11.02 -20.95 -42.77
N PRO A 1027 11.77 -19.83 -42.63
CA PRO A 1027 12.27 -19.36 -41.35
C PRO A 1027 11.12 -18.70 -40.56
N ARG A 1028 10.75 -19.28 -39.41
CA ARG A 1028 9.58 -18.85 -38.63
C ARG A 1028 9.88 -17.62 -37.77
N TYR A 1029 9.83 -16.39 -38.31
CA TYR A 1029 10.06 -15.14 -37.55
C TYR A 1029 8.84 -14.19 -37.52
N ASN A 1030 8.87 -13.20 -36.60
CA ASN A 1030 7.71 -12.65 -35.88
C ASN A 1030 7.36 -11.18 -36.22
N ASP A 1031 6.20 -10.71 -35.77
CA ASP A 1031 5.68 -9.32 -35.81
C ASP A 1031 5.54 -8.70 -37.22
N SER A 1032 5.03 -7.46 -37.30
CA SER A 1032 5.53 -6.56 -38.34
C SER A 1032 7.03 -6.42 -38.02
N PRO A 1033 7.94 -6.90 -38.88
CA PRO A 1033 9.13 -7.58 -38.37
C PRO A 1033 10.22 -6.68 -37.78
N ASP A 1034 9.89 -5.44 -37.43
CA ASP A 1034 10.69 -4.46 -36.70
C ASP A 1034 9.98 -3.88 -35.45
N GLY A 1035 8.84 -4.46 -35.05
CA GLY A 1035 8.13 -4.17 -33.80
C GLY A 1035 7.28 -2.89 -33.78
N ASN A 1036 7.05 -2.24 -34.91
CA ASN A 1036 6.30 -0.97 -34.96
C ASN A 1036 4.79 -1.15 -35.18
N TRP A 1037 4.00 -0.14 -34.77
CA TRP A 1037 2.55 -0.10 -34.98
C TRP A 1037 2.18 0.10 -36.45
N ILE A 1038 0.94 -0.23 -36.81
CA ILE A 1038 0.39 0.00 -38.15
C ILE A 1038 -0.80 0.97 -38.03
N ILE A 1039 -0.57 2.19 -38.51
CA ILE A 1039 -1.48 3.34 -38.47
C ILE A 1039 -1.51 3.94 -39.88
N GLY A 1040 -2.48 3.55 -40.70
CA GLY A 1040 -2.50 3.90 -42.12
C GLY A 1040 -3.81 3.55 -42.83
N ARG A 1041 -4.08 4.21 -43.97
CA ARG A 1041 -5.20 3.88 -44.86
C ARG A 1041 -4.87 2.67 -45.72
N VAL A 1042 -5.84 1.80 -45.95
CA VAL A 1042 -5.64 0.55 -46.71
C VAL A 1042 -5.41 0.91 -48.20
N PRO A 1043 -4.35 0.39 -48.85
CA PRO A 1043 -4.11 0.61 -50.27
C PRO A 1043 -5.32 0.21 -51.12
N GLY A 1044 -5.78 1.13 -51.96
CA GLY A 1044 -6.99 0.95 -52.78
C GLY A 1044 -8.34 1.22 -52.10
N ASP A 1045 -8.39 1.44 -50.78
CA ASP A 1045 -9.61 1.84 -50.06
C ASP A 1045 -9.34 3.02 -49.08
N PRO A 1046 -9.46 4.27 -49.54
CA PRO A 1046 -9.17 5.45 -48.70
C PRO A 1046 -10.17 5.66 -47.54
N SER A 1047 -11.30 4.97 -47.59
CA SER A 1047 -12.36 4.93 -46.57
C SER A 1047 -12.15 3.83 -45.51
N LEU A 1048 -11.07 3.06 -45.62
CA LEU A 1048 -10.68 2.04 -44.65
C LEU A 1048 -9.29 2.35 -44.08
N MET A 1049 -9.15 2.26 -42.76
CA MET A 1049 -7.92 2.54 -42.04
C MET A 1049 -7.64 1.46 -41.00
N LEU A 1050 -6.39 1.03 -40.88
CA LEU A 1050 -5.91 0.22 -39.76
C LEU A 1050 -5.26 1.13 -38.71
N ALA A 1051 -5.55 0.86 -37.44
CA ALA A 1051 -4.92 1.50 -36.28
C ALA A 1051 -4.65 0.41 -35.23
N THR A 1052 -3.70 -0.48 -35.53
CA THR A 1052 -3.47 -1.74 -34.80
C THR A 1052 -2.02 -1.87 -34.32
N ALA A 1053 -1.80 -2.68 -33.27
CA ALA A 1053 -0.56 -2.70 -32.50
C ALA A 1053 -0.10 -4.11 -32.07
N GLY A 1054 1.13 -4.47 -32.44
CA GLY A 1054 1.76 -5.79 -32.20
C GLY A 1054 2.54 -5.94 -30.89
N ASN A 1055 2.62 -4.91 -30.03
CA ASN A 1055 3.60 -4.89 -28.94
C ASN A 1055 3.08 -4.60 -27.52
N GLY A 1056 1.77 -4.73 -27.26
CA GLY A 1056 1.18 -4.82 -25.90
C GLY A 1056 1.26 -3.59 -24.99
N HIS A 1057 2.06 -2.60 -25.37
CA HIS A 1057 2.20 -1.31 -24.71
C HIS A 1057 1.12 -0.30 -25.16
N ALA A 1058 0.20 -0.68 -26.05
CA ALA A 1058 -0.87 0.15 -26.61
C ALA A 1058 -2.25 -0.55 -26.49
N TYR A 1059 -3.32 0.12 -26.99
CA TYR A 1059 -4.74 -0.23 -26.83
C TYR A 1059 -5.10 -1.72 -26.65
N LYS A 1060 -5.79 -2.02 -25.54
CA LYS A 1060 -6.42 -3.33 -25.24
C LYS A 1060 -7.91 -3.16 -24.87
N VAL A 1061 -8.74 -2.72 -25.81
CA VAL A 1061 -10.17 -2.47 -25.54
C VAL A 1061 -10.93 -3.78 -25.31
N HIS A 1062 -11.21 -4.11 -24.05
CA HIS A 1062 -12.19 -5.14 -23.67
C HIS A 1062 -13.42 -4.46 -23.05
N VAL A 1063 -14.60 -4.73 -23.61
CA VAL A 1063 -15.89 -4.25 -23.10
C VAL A 1063 -16.81 -5.46 -22.88
N CYS A 1064 -17.04 -5.83 -21.62
CA CYS A 1064 -17.97 -6.88 -21.21
C CYS A 1064 -18.76 -6.41 -19.98
N ASN A 1065 -20.03 -6.76 -19.93
CA ASN A 1065 -21.00 -6.15 -19.02
C ASN A 1065 -20.96 -6.70 -17.59
N PHE A 1066 -21.15 -5.79 -16.63
CA PHE A 1066 -21.67 -5.97 -15.27
C PHE A 1066 -21.21 -7.19 -14.41
N ALA A 1067 -20.50 -6.86 -13.33
CA ALA A 1067 -20.64 -7.50 -12.01
C ALA A 1067 -20.44 -9.04 -11.91
N ASN A 1068 -19.29 -9.54 -12.39
CA ASN A 1068 -18.50 -10.61 -11.75
C ASN A 1068 -17.21 -10.94 -12.55
N CYS A 1069 -16.17 -10.10 -12.44
CA CYS A 1069 -14.86 -10.41 -13.04
C CYS A 1069 -13.70 -9.92 -12.15
N PRO A 1070 -13.03 -10.79 -11.38
CA PRO A 1070 -11.92 -10.43 -10.52
C PRO A 1070 -10.57 -10.47 -11.27
N THR A 1071 -10.35 -9.54 -12.19
CA THR A 1071 -9.05 -9.36 -12.85
C THR A 1071 -8.54 -7.92 -12.72
N PRO A 1072 -7.47 -7.67 -11.96
CA PRO A 1072 -6.63 -6.51 -12.17
C PRO A 1072 -5.67 -6.75 -13.36
N ASP A 1073 -5.04 -5.68 -13.84
CA ASP A 1073 -3.75 -5.67 -14.55
C ASP A 1073 -3.68 -6.25 -15.98
N ASP A 1074 -4.07 -5.40 -16.94
CA ASP A 1074 -3.36 -5.30 -18.22
C ASP A 1074 -2.60 -3.97 -18.28
N LEU A 1075 -1.58 -3.89 -19.15
CA LEU A 1075 -0.80 -2.68 -19.38
C LEU A 1075 -1.23 -2.00 -20.67
N ALA A 1076 -1.15 -0.66 -20.67
CA ALA A 1076 -1.42 0.17 -21.83
C ALA A 1076 -0.53 1.42 -21.80
N GLN A 1077 0.78 1.23 -21.68
CA GLN A 1077 1.77 2.27 -21.36
C GLN A 1077 1.69 3.54 -22.23
N PHE A 1078 1.37 3.44 -23.52
CA PHE A 1078 1.23 4.58 -24.44
C PHE A 1078 -0.20 5.11 -24.61
N LEU A 1079 -1.21 4.54 -23.93
CA LEU A 1079 -2.65 4.82 -24.10
C LEU A 1079 -3.01 6.31 -24.18
N PRO A 1080 -2.42 7.22 -23.38
CA PRO A 1080 -2.82 8.63 -23.40
C PRO A 1080 -2.41 9.41 -24.66
N VAL A 1081 -1.37 8.96 -25.38
CA VAL A 1081 -0.72 9.73 -26.45
C VAL A 1081 -0.79 9.08 -27.82
N ILE A 1082 -1.05 7.77 -27.89
CA ILE A 1082 -1.14 7.01 -29.15
C ILE A 1082 -2.31 7.48 -30.05
N GLY A 1083 -3.44 7.90 -29.46
CA GLY A 1083 -4.61 8.35 -30.23
C GLY A 1083 -4.35 9.59 -31.10
N ARG A 1084 -3.37 10.43 -30.72
CA ARG A 1084 -2.89 11.59 -31.52
C ARG A 1084 -2.43 11.14 -32.90
N LEU A 1085 -1.61 10.09 -32.96
CA LEU A 1085 -1.03 9.58 -34.22
C LEU A 1085 -2.11 9.01 -35.16
N VAL A 1086 -3.17 8.41 -34.61
CA VAL A 1086 -4.32 7.96 -35.39
C VAL A 1086 -5.07 9.17 -35.97
N ALA A 1087 -5.32 10.20 -35.15
CA ALA A 1087 -5.95 11.44 -35.60
C ALA A 1087 -5.12 12.16 -36.69
N ASP A 1088 -3.79 12.14 -36.59
CA ASP A 1088 -2.89 12.74 -37.59
C ASP A 1088 -3.01 12.08 -38.98
N VAL A 1089 -3.25 10.77 -39.08
CA VAL A 1089 -3.53 10.09 -40.36
C VAL A 1089 -4.96 10.34 -40.86
N VAL A 1090 -5.92 10.47 -39.94
CA VAL A 1090 -7.30 10.87 -40.30
C VAL A 1090 -7.31 12.28 -40.91
N GLN A 1091 -6.49 13.20 -40.37
CA GLN A 1091 -6.37 14.60 -40.78
C GLN A 1091 -5.38 14.82 -41.95
N GLY A 1092 -4.49 13.86 -42.23
CA GLY A 1092 -3.44 14.00 -43.24
C GLY A 1092 -2.25 14.86 -42.78
N THR A 1093 -2.08 15.04 -41.47
CA THR A 1093 -1.06 15.87 -40.81
C THR A 1093 0.14 15.07 -40.27
N MET A 1094 0.10 13.73 -40.35
CA MET A 1094 1.18 12.88 -39.85
C MET A 1094 2.53 13.25 -40.49
N GLU A 1095 3.51 13.52 -39.65
CA GLU A 1095 4.86 13.92 -40.06
C GLU A 1095 5.52 12.78 -40.88
N PRO A 1096 6.23 13.07 -42.00
CA PRO A 1096 6.77 12.05 -42.90
C PRO A 1096 7.64 10.95 -42.27
N SER A 1097 8.48 11.26 -41.26
CA SER A 1097 9.29 10.23 -40.57
C SER A 1097 8.46 9.34 -39.63
N VAL A 1098 7.35 9.85 -39.10
CA VAL A 1098 6.35 9.04 -38.38
C VAL A 1098 5.53 8.19 -39.36
N ALA A 1099 5.16 8.75 -40.52
CA ALA A 1099 4.46 8.03 -41.57
C ALA A 1099 5.30 6.87 -42.15
N SER A 1100 6.61 7.07 -42.35
CA SER A 1100 7.51 5.98 -42.75
C SER A 1100 7.80 4.96 -41.64
N LYS A 1101 7.48 5.28 -40.37
CA LYS A 1101 7.60 4.35 -39.23
C LYS A 1101 6.33 3.52 -38.99
N PHE A 1102 5.14 4.03 -39.32
CA PHE A 1102 3.84 3.39 -38.99
C PHE A 1102 2.87 3.17 -40.16
N GLY A 1103 3.13 3.69 -41.36
CA GLY A 1103 2.24 3.51 -42.52
C GLY A 1103 2.17 2.05 -43.01
N ILE A 1104 1.06 1.67 -43.65
CA ILE A 1104 0.84 0.29 -44.15
C ILE A 1104 1.85 -0.09 -45.24
N GLU A 1105 2.23 0.86 -46.11
CA GLU A 1105 3.13 0.64 -47.26
C GLU A 1105 4.62 0.95 -46.97
N ARG A 1106 5.00 1.12 -45.70
CA ARG A 1106 6.40 1.43 -45.34
C ARG A 1106 7.37 0.30 -45.70
N ASP A 1107 8.66 0.63 -45.78
CA ASP A 1107 9.69 -0.40 -45.69
C ASP A 1107 9.77 -0.92 -44.24
N TYR A 1108 9.89 -2.24 -44.09
CA TYR A 1108 9.97 -2.93 -42.81
C TYR A 1108 11.39 -3.51 -42.63
N SER A 1109 12.00 -3.35 -41.45
CA SER A 1109 13.17 -4.17 -41.10
C SER A 1109 12.73 -5.61 -40.83
N THR A 1110 13.56 -6.59 -41.19
CA THR A 1110 13.24 -8.02 -41.00
C THR A 1110 13.60 -8.56 -39.61
N VAL A 1111 14.02 -7.68 -38.68
CA VAL A 1111 14.36 -8.03 -37.29
C VAL A 1111 13.90 -6.94 -36.32
N ASP A 1112 13.06 -7.33 -35.35
CA ASP A 1112 12.66 -6.55 -34.19
C ASP A 1112 13.84 -6.54 -33.21
N SER A 1113 14.40 -5.36 -32.94
CA SER A 1113 15.58 -5.22 -32.08
C SER A 1113 15.32 -5.63 -30.62
N SER A 1114 14.07 -5.71 -30.18
CA SER A 1114 13.67 -6.22 -28.86
C SER A 1114 13.47 -7.75 -28.82
N ARG A 1115 13.40 -8.41 -29.97
CA ARG A 1115 13.18 -9.87 -30.13
C ARG A 1115 14.16 -10.52 -31.11
N ALA A 1116 15.34 -9.91 -31.31
CA ALA A 1116 16.26 -10.26 -32.37
C ALA A 1116 16.73 -11.73 -32.25
N GLY A 1117 16.43 -12.54 -33.27
CA GLY A 1117 16.75 -13.98 -33.29
C GLY A 1117 15.75 -14.90 -32.59
N MET A 1118 14.56 -14.42 -32.20
CA MET A 1118 13.52 -15.24 -31.56
C MET A 1118 12.47 -15.74 -32.57
N LEU A 1119 12.31 -17.06 -32.71
CA LEU A 1119 11.40 -17.72 -33.67
C LEU A 1119 9.94 -17.77 -33.18
N VAL A 1120 8.97 -17.57 -34.10
CA VAL A 1120 7.55 -17.93 -33.91
C VAL A 1120 7.39 -19.44 -33.85
N LYS A 1121 6.37 -19.89 -33.12
CA LYS A 1121 5.93 -21.28 -33.07
C LYS A 1121 4.44 -21.37 -33.46
N GLU A 1122 3.99 -22.55 -33.88
CA GLU A 1122 2.57 -22.88 -33.99
C GLU A 1122 2.08 -23.46 -32.65
N LEU A 1123 0.85 -23.19 -32.25
CA LEU A 1123 0.28 -23.58 -30.97
C LEU A 1123 -0.29 -25.00 -31.03
N ASP A 1124 0.49 -25.96 -30.55
CA ASP A 1124 -0.05 -27.29 -30.28
C ASP A 1124 -1.00 -27.22 -29.06
N ILE A 1125 -2.30 -27.24 -29.34
CA ILE A 1125 -3.38 -27.23 -28.34
C ILE A 1125 -3.29 -28.45 -27.40
N SER A 1126 -2.66 -29.57 -27.82
CA SER A 1126 -2.44 -30.74 -26.96
C SER A 1126 -1.32 -30.54 -25.93
N GLN A 1127 -0.45 -29.54 -26.12
CA GLN A 1127 0.70 -29.23 -25.26
C GLN A 1127 0.50 -27.98 -24.39
N LEU A 1128 -0.76 -27.54 -24.25
CA LEU A 1128 -1.14 -26.51 -23.29
C LEU A 1128 -0.94 -27.00 -21.84
N CYS A 1129 -0.67 -26.07 -20.94
CA CYS A 1129 -0.52 -26.33 -19.52
C CYS A 1129 -1.86 -26.77 -18.91
N THR A 1130 -1.85 -27.88 -18.19
CA THR A 1130 -2.91 -28.26 -17.27
C THR A 1130 -2.72 -27.54 -15.93
N PRO A 1131 -3.72 -27.56 -15.02
CA PRO A 1131 -3.57 -27.01 -13.67
C PRO A 1131 -2.37 -27.58 -12.89
N GLU A 1132 -1.92 -28.79 -13.22
CA GLU A 1132 -0.73 -29.43 -12.68
C GLU A 1132 0.58 -28.81 -13.21
N ASP A 1133 0.69 -28.55 -14.52
CA ASP A 1133 1.89 -27.90 -15.08
C ASP A 1133 2.09 -26.48 -14.55
N LEU A 1134 0.99 -25.82 -14.16
CA LEU A 1134 1.03 -24.51 -13.51
C LEU A 1134 1.70 -24.57 -12.14
N LEU A 1135 1.75 -25.74 -11.48
CA LEU A 1135 2.38 -25.87 -10.16
C LEU A 1135 3.91 -25.70 -10.25
N ALA A 1136 4.55 -25.56 -9.08
CA ALA A 1136 5.99 -25.41 -8.99
C ALA A 1136 6.69 -26.78 -8.93
N THR A 1137 6.63 -27.54 -10.02
CA THR A 1137 7.36 -28.80 -10.14
C THR A 1137 8.88 -28.56 -10.12
N ASN A 1138 9.60 -29.38 -9.36
CA ASN A 1138 11.06 -29.31 -9.25
C ASN A 1138 11.76 -29.64 -10.58
N VAL A 1139 12.09 -28.61 -11.34
CA VAL A 1139 13.31 -28.58 -12.16
C VAL A 1139 14.30 -27.66 -11.42
N GLY A 1140 15.50 -28.20 -11.15
CA GLY A 1140 16.53 -27.59 -10.30
C GLY A 1140 16.95 -26.17 -10.68
#